data_AF-A0AAV2PYH4-F1
#
_entry.id   AF-A0AAV2PYH4-F1
#
_cell.length_a   1.000
_cell.length_b   1.000
_cell.length_c   1.000
_cell.angle_alpha   90.00
_cell.angle_beta   90.00
_cell.angle_gamma   90.00
#
_symmetry.space_group_name_H-M   'P 1'
#
loop_
_entity.id
_entity.type
_entity.pdbx_description
1 polymer ?
#
loop_
_entity_poly.entity_id
_entity_poly.type
_entity_poly.pdbx_seq_one_letter_code
_entity_poly.pdbx_strand_id
1 'polypeptide(L)'
;QMAKAWGRSEFWGLSADYDPEWILTEEHKQLRDKLMDLCKKKIRPHAIHCDRTYEYPRESLNAMAELGLLGLIVPKELGGLGQDHVCSAMVCETLARYGCPSTAMVYTMHLGALSALLLRYHNNPGAQDLLRRLDKDKLVGTLANSDPATGGHFWSPMSSKVKFLSEDQIQLLRYGSWVTSAGHADFYLIQTISPNFSGDYSKLCWFLVYQDEVRASTDDWNALGMHGNQSGPLIVEGKFSTDRMIGPDGDGGLSNVESVSPYFLINSSACWNGISLACMDVAKKHVTRKAHADVGMRVCDYPTIQDYFGESMCSTNMSRALLFMIAQALDDCTNQNDWSLYSDLTFVSRSKYLHWLFQCKLAAAKNVSQVTDTMLHSCGGSAYKTELGLERLLRDGKAGWLMAPSNEVLCQIVGKTVLMGMDAVDLWEQRCNERSLHHELKKMSLNERRKLAKKLLEDADAEEGGNVKHPYQDTDFENPFNTKPPTYNAQSVVSSDGVSHSPALTPNAWKALKLVSQTEVSDRMASFVFALPNPTDHTGCLAGQYILVNVNVKGKEQIRYFSPVSRPDDYGRIELVLRFETHGLMSQYFKALKPGDEVDFQGPCGGFEYVPNQLDELTLLASGGGITPAMQIIRCIMNDPRDKTLIKLIYFSENCNEILYKEELDQYAGEE
;
A
#
# COMPACT_ATOMS: atom_id res chain seq x y z
N GLN A 1 1.24 39.96 21.37
CA GLN A 1 1.03 38.76 20.54
C GLN A 1 -0.12 39.04 19.60
N MET A 2 0.02 38.82 18.29
CA MET A 2 -1.13 38.89 17.38
C MET A 2 -2.01 37.66 17.64
N ALA A 3 -3.32 37.87 17.78
CA ALA A 3 -4.27 36.78 17.91
C ALA A 3 -4.26 35.92 16.64
N LYS A 4 -4.22 34.59 16.80
CA LYS A 4 -4.26 33.63 15.69
C LYS A 4 -5.55 33.80 14.91
N ALA A 5 -5.47 33.93 13.59
CA ALA A 5 -6.63 34.24 12.75
C ALA A 5 -7.06 33.05 11.87
N TRP A 6 -8.37 32.95 11.60
CA TRP A 6 -8.97 32.06 10.61
C TRP A 6 -9.70 32.90 9.55
N GLY A 7 -8.94 33.58 8.71
CA GLY A 7 -9.38 34.69 7.86
C GLY A 7 -9.70 35.95 8.67
N ARG A 8 -10.93 36.48 8.58
CA ARG A 8 -11.30 37.75 9.25
C ARG A 8 -11.69 37.59 10.72
N SER A 9 -11.68 36.37 11.25
CA SER A 9 -12.09 36.07 12.62
C SER A 9 -10.93 35.48 13.40
N GLU A 10 -10.94 35.66 14.72
CA GLU A 10 -10.03 34.95 15.62
C GLU A 10 -10.23 33.43 15.48
N PHE A 11 -9.14 32.69 15.55
CA PHE A 11 -9.15 31.23 15.51
C PHE A 11 -9.80 30.68 16.77
N TRP A 12 -10.81 29.85 16.59
CA TRP A 12 -11.66 29.34 17.66
C TRP A 12 -11.07 28.18 18.46
N GLY A 13 -9.91 27.66 18.04
CA GLY A 13 -9.19 26.56 18.69
C GLY A 13 -8.19 27.04 19.74
N LEU A 14 -7.15 26.24 19.96
CA LEU A 14 -6.03 26.58 20.85
C LEU A 14 -5.32 27.85 20.36
N SER A 15 -4.86 28.67 21.31
CA SER A 15 -4.15 29.92 21.02
C SER A 15 -2.75 29.65 20.42
N ALA A 16 -2.13 30.70 19.88
CA ALA A 16 -0.75 30.63 19.39
C ALA A 16 0.28 30.38 20.50
N ASP A 17 -0.09 30.54 21.78
CA ASP A 17 0.80 30.29 22.92
C ASP A 17 1.26 28.82 23.02
N TYR A 18 0.53 27.92 22.36
CA TYR A 18 0.84 26.49 22.32
C TYR A 18 1.53 26.07 21.01
N ASP A 19 1.87 27.02 20.13
CA ASP A 19 2.63 26.74 18.91
C ASP A 19 4.14 26.97 19.18
N PRO A 20 5.05 26.12 18.67
CA PRO A 20 6.49 26.18 18.96
C PRO A 20 7.19 27.29 18.15
N GLU A 21 6.72 28.53 18.30
CA GLU A 21 7.17 29.70 17.52
C GLU A 21 8.67 29.98 17.63
N TRP A 22 9.32 29.54 18.71
CA TRP A 22 10.76 29.74 18.95
C TRP A 22 11.66 28.81 18.13
N ILE A 23 11.11 27.72 17.59
CA ILE A 23 11.86 26.75 16.76
C ILE A 23 11.78 27.15 15.28
N LEU A 24 10.72 27.83 14.88
CA LEU A 24 10.47 28.17 13.48
C LEU A 24 11.24 29.44 13.06
N THR A 25 11.88 29.38 11.90
CA THR A 25 12.40 30.57 11.22
C THR A 25 11.25 31.46 10.74
N GLU A 26 11.53 32.72 10.39
CA GLU A 26 10.51 33.61 9.81
C GLU A 26 9.99 33.09 8.46
N GLU A 27 10.82 32.41 7.67
CA GLU A 27 10.41 31.76 6.43
C GLU A 27 9.43 30.61 6.72
N HIS A 28 9.71 29.78 7.73
CA HIS A 28 8.80 28.70 8.15
C HIS A 28 7.45 29.27 8.60
N LYS A 29 7.44 30.34 9.39
CA LYS A 29 6.20 31.00 9.86
C LYS A 29 5.38 31.54 8.69
N GLN A 30 6.01 32.23 7.74
CA GLN A 30 5.33 32.74 6.55
C GLN A 30 4.73 31.62 5.68
N LEU A 31 5.47 30.52 5.50
CA LEU A 31 4.98 29.36 4.76
C LEU A 31 3.79 28.71 5.49
N ARG A 32 3.89 28.52 6.80
CA ARG A 32 2.80 28.01 7.65
C ARG A 32 1.54 28.84 7.51
N ASP A 33 1.66 30.15 7.57
CA ASP A 33 0.49 31.05 7.51
C ASP A 33 -0.20 31.00 6.14
N LYS A 34 0.58 30.93 5.05
CA LYS A 34 0.05 30.68 3.69
C LYS A 34 -0.65 29.33 3.60
N LEU A 35 -0.05 28.29 4.17
CA LEU A 35 -0.62 26.95 4.21
C LEU A 35 -1.91 26.89 5.05
N MET A 36 -1.98 27.59 6.18
CA MET A 36 -3.20 27.69 6.98
C MET A 36 -4.34 28.35 6.20
N ASP A 37 -4.05 29.41 5.43
CA ASP A 37 -5.04 30.05 4.55
C ASP A 37 -5.48 29.12 3.41
N LEU A 38 -4.55 28.37 2.81
CA LEU A 38 -4.86 27.33 1.81
C LEU A 38 -5.73 26.22 2.40
N CYS A 39 -5.39 25.74 3.60
CA CYS A 39 -6.15 24.74 4.33
C CYS A 39 -7.59 25.19 4.54
N LYS A 40 -7.77 26.43 4.98
CA LYS A 40 -9.08 27.04 5.17
C LYS A 40 -9.88 27.10 3.87
N LYS A 41 -9.27 27.59 2.79
CA LYS A 41 -9.97 27.92 1.54
C LYS A 41 -10.30 26.71 0.67
N LYS A 42 -9.37 25.75 0.59
CA LYS A 42 -9.45 24.63 -0.36
C LYS A 42 -9.45 23.26 0.33
N ILE A 43 -8.45 22.97 1.18
CA ILE A 43 -8.21 21.59 1.67
C ILE A 43 -9.27 21.12 2.67
N ARG A 44 -9.60 21.91 3.70
CA ARG A 44 -10.55 21.50 4.74
C ARG A 44 -11.98 21.30 4.20
N PRO A 45 -12.51 22.17 3.31
CA PRO A 45 -13.78 21.89 2.64
C PRO A 45 -13.77 20.57 1.86
N HIS A 46 -12.70 20.34 1.08
CA HIS A 46 -12.55 19.12 0.29
C HIS A 46 -12.37 17.86 1.15
N ALA A 47 -11.75 17.97 2.32
CA ALA A 47 -11.56 16.86 3.27
C ALA A 47 -12.87 16.16 3.67
N ILE A 48 -13.96 16.91 3.80
CA ILE A 48 -15.28 16.36 4.16
C ILE A 48 -15.83 15.53 3.01
N HIS A 49 -15.61 15.97 1.77
CA HIS A 49 -15.98 15.23 0.58
C HIS A 49 -15.14 13.95 0.46
N CYS A 50 -13.81 14.06 0.48
CA CYS A 50 -12.90 12.90 0.45
C CYS A 50 -13.26 11.83 1.48
N ASP A 51 -13.54 12.22 2.73
CA ASP A 51 -13.90 11.25 3.77
C ASP A 51 -15.21 10.52 3.48
N ARG A 52 -16.20 11.20 2.90
CA ARG A 52 -17.51 10.60 2.60
C ARG A 52 -17.51 9.73 1.36
N THR A 53 -16.68 10.07 0.37
CA THR A 53 -16.68 9.41 -0.95
C THR A 53 -15.47 8.51 -1.17
N TYR A 54 -14.57 8.42 -0.19
CA TYR A 54 -13.27 7.75 -0.32
C TYR A 54 -12.40 8.34 -1.44
N GLU A 55 -12.69 9.55 -1.92
CA GLU A 55 -11.98 10.13 -3.06
C GLU A 55 -10.55 10.56 -2.68
N TYR A 56 -9.59 10.18 -3.54
CA TYR A 56 -8.19 10.59 -3.40
C TYR A 56 -8.05 12.13 -3.45
N PRO A 57 -7.31 12.77 -2.53
CA PRO A 57 -7.27 14.23 -2.38
C PRO A 57 -6.40 14.94 -3.45
N ARG A 58 -6.54 14.57 -4.73
CA ARG A 58 -5.78 15.13 -5.85
C ARG A 58 -5.94 16.65 -5.93
N GLU A 59 -7.14 17.18 -5.74
CA GLU A 59 -7.36 18.64 -5.75
C GLU A 59 -6.60 19.35 -4.64
N SER A 60 -6.52 18.76 -3.45
CA SER A 60 -5.76 19.31 -2.33
C SER A 60 -4.27 19.33 -2.64
N LEU A 61 -3.72 18.24 -3.18
CA LEU A 61 -2.31 18.12 -3.56
C LEU A 61 -1.95 19.08 -4.70
N ASN A 62 -2.83 19.21 -5.70
CA ASN A 62 -2.69 20.17 -6.79
C ASN A 62 -2.66 21.61 -6.29
N ALA A 63 -3.43 21.92 -5.23
CA ALA A 63 -3.43 23.25 -4.62
C ALA A 63 -2.18 23.49 -3.77
N MET A 64 -1.61 22.44 -3.16
CA MET A 64 -0.33 22.52 -2.45
C MET A 64 0.85 22.83 -3.39
N ALA A 65 0.80 22.34 -4.64
CA ALA A 65 1.78 22.68 -5.67
C ALA A 65 1.86 24.19 -5.97
N GLU A 66 0.75 24.92 -5.82
CA GLU A 66 0.72 26.39 -5.98
C GLU A 66 1.60 27.12 -4.96
N LEU A 67 1.93 26.46 -3.83
CA LEU A 67 2.82 26.97 -2.80
C LEU A 67 4.25 26.39 -2.88
N GLY A 68 4.56 25.56 -3.88
CA GLY A 68 5.86 24.89 -4.02
C GLY A 68 6.05 23.70 -3.08
N LEU A 69 4.95 23.16 -2.52
CA LEU A 69 5.04 22.13 -1.48
C LEU A 69 5.35 20.74 -2.04
N LEU A 70 5.07 20.45 -3.32
CA LEU A 70 5.50 19.17 -3.89
C LEU A 70 7.02 19.12 -4.06
N GLY A 71 7.68 20.26 -4.21
CA GLY A 71 9.14 20.40 -4.19
C GLY A 71 9.71 20.86 -2.83
N LEU A 72 9.01 20.67 -1.71
CA LEU A 72 9.37 21.29 -0.42
C LEU A 72 10.84 21.10 -0.03
N ILE A 73 11.30 19.85 -0.07
CA ILE A 73 12.65 19.45 0.36
C ILE A 73 13.63 19.33 -0.82
N VAL A 74 13.18 19.66 -2.02
CA VAL A 74 14.02 19.61 -3.23
C VAL A 74 14.90 20.86 -3.25
N PRO A 75 16.21 20.76 -3.57
CA PRO A 75 17.09 21.91 -3.64
C PRO A 75 16.59 23.01 -4.58
N LYS A 76 16.93 24.28 -4.28
CA LYS A 76 16.47 25.45 -5.04
C LYS A 76 16.97 25.42 -6.49
N GLU A 77 18.17 24.90 -6.73
CA GLU A 77 18.76 24.70 -8.05
C GLU A 77 18.01 23.67 -8.92
N LEU A 78 17.22 22.80 -8.30
CA LEU A 78 16.30 21.89 -8.97
C LEU A 78 14.87 22.43 -9.00
N GLY A 79 14.63 23.68 -8.59
CA GLY A 79 13.32 24.32 -8.62
C GLY A 79 12.43 24.06 -7.41
N GLY A 80 12.95 23.42 -6.36
CA GLY A 80 12.24 23.23 -5.09
C GLY A 80 12.42 24.38 -4.11
N LEU A 81 11.92 24.22 -2.88
CA LEU A 81 12.03 25.24 -1.82
C LEU A 81 13.27 25.08 -0.93
N GLY A 82 13.97 23.94 -1.02
CA GLY A 82 15.17 23.64 -0.23
C GLY A 82 14.95 23.69 1.28
N GLN A 83 13.76 23.31 1.74
CA GLN A 83 13.40 23.38 3.16
C GLN A 83 13.91 22.17 3.94
N ASP A 84 13.97 22.36 5.26
CA ASP A 84 14.60 21.46 6.22
C ASP A 84 13.57 20.53 6.92
N HIS A 85 14.04 19.71 7.86
CA HIS A 85 13.22 18.75 8.58
C HIS A 85 12.23 19.43 9.52
N VAL A 86 12.63 20.50 10.22
CA VAL A 86 11.72 21.32 11.04
C VAL A 86 10.55 21.84 10.20
N CYS A 87 10.83 22.36 9.01
CA CYS A 87 9.82 22.86 8.08
C CYS A 87 8.90 21.73 7.58
N SER A 88 9.46 20.57 7.20
CA SER A 88 8.66 19.42 6.77
C SER A 88 7.68 18.94 7.86
N ALA A 89 8.15 18.81 9.10
CA ALA A 89 7.32 18.45 10.25
C ALA A 89 6.22 19.50 10.50
N MET A 90 6.57 20.80 10.44
CA MET A 90 5.60 21.88 10.57
C MET A 90 4.51 21.82 9.49
N VAL A 91 4.87 21.57 8.23
CA VAL A 91 3.91 21.46 7.11
C VAL A 91 2.95 20.29 7.33
N CYS A 92 3.47 19.11 7.68
CA CYS A 92 2.64 17.93 7.95
C CYS A 92 1.71 18.13 9.16
N GLU A 93 2.19 18.69 10.26
CA GLU A 93 1.36 19.02 11.43
C GLU A 93 0.25 20.02 11.08
N THR A 94 0.59 21.03 10.27
CA THR A 94 -0.35 22.07 9.83
C THR A 94 -1.44 21.51 8.90
N LEU A 95 -1.07 20.63 7.95
CA LEU A 95 -2.01 19.96 7.06
C LEU A 95 -3.00 19.09 7.84
N ALA A 96 -2.50 18.28 8.78
CA ALA A 96 -3.33 17.41 9.59
C ALA A 96 -4.24 18.21 10.55
N ARG A 97 -3.73 19.31 11.12
CA ARG A 97 -4.48 20.13 12.08
C ARG A 97 -5.58 20.97 11.43
N TYR A 98 -5.25 21.70 10.36
CA TYR A 98 -6.14 22.71 9.79
C TYR A 98 -6.82 22.28 8.49
N GLY A 99 -6.27 21.26 7.81
CA GLY A 99 -6.73 20.79 6.51
C GLY A 99 -7.41 19.43 6.60
N CYS A 100 -6.67 18.38 6.24
CA CYS A 100 -7.14 17.01 6.08
C CYS A 100 -6.06 16.02 6.54
N PRO A 101 -6.34 15.14 7.51
CA PRO A 101 -5.40 14.09 7.91
C PRO A 101 -5.00 13.15 6.77
N SER A 102 -5.94 12.75 5.90
CA SER A 102 -5.60 11.90 4.74
C SER A 102 -4.65 12.60 3.76
N THR A 103 -4.90 13.88 3.45
CA THR A 103 -3.96 14.66 2.60
C THR A 103 -2.59 14.77 3.26
N ALA A 104 -2.53 15.01 4.58
CA ALA A 104 -1.27 15.06 5.32
C ALA A 104 -0.51 13.73 5.25
N MET A 105 -1.20 12.59 5.34
CA MET A 105 -0.56 11.28 5.26
C MET A 105 -0.09 10.95 3.84
N VAL A 106 -0.90 11.25 2.82
CA VAL A 106 -0.47 11.15 1.42
C VAL A 106 0.79 11.99 1.18
N TYR A 107 0.82 13.21 1.73
CA TYR A 107 1.97 14.09 1.63
C TYR A 107 3.20 13.59 2.40
N THR A 108 3.03 12.96 3.57
CA THR A 108 4.11 12.24 4.29
C THR A 108 4.74 11.17 3.40
N MET A 109 3.94 10.39 2.67
CA MET A 109 4.44 9.36 1.75
C MET A 109 5.16 9.97 0.55
N HIS A 110 4.66 11.09 0.04
CA HIS A 110 5.33 11.85 -1.00
C HIS A 110 6.71 12.36 -0.56
N LEU A 111 6.82 12.95 0.63
CA LEU A 111 8.12 13.40 1.17
C LEU A 111 9.10 12.23 1.35
N GLY A 112 8.62 11.05 1.77
CA GLY A 112 9.46 9.86 1.83
C GLY A 112 9.93 9.38 0.44
N ALA A 113 9.07 9.44 -0.58
CA ALA A 113 9.44 9.12 -1.95
C ALA A 113 10.48 10.09 -2.51
N LEU A 114 10.32 11.39 -2.22
CA LEU A 114 11.31 12.41 -2.57
C LEU A 114 12.63 12.19 -1.85
N SER A 115 12.60 11.84 -0.57
CA SER A 115 13.83 11.63 0.20
C SER A 115 14.62 10.42 -0.31
N ALA A 116 13.95 9.36 -0.78
CA ALA A 116 14.58 8.24 -1.46
C ALA A 116 15.29 8.69 -2.75
N LEU A 117 14.62 9.48 -3.60
CA LEU A 117 15.21 10.03 -4.82
C LEU A 117 16.40 10.95 -4.54
N LEU A 118 16.19 11.95 -3.67
CA LEU A 118 17.17 12.98 -3.34
C LEU A 118 18.42 12.44 -2.66
N LEU A 119 18.36 11.26 -2.04
CA LEU A 119 19.54 10.63 -1.49
C LEU A 119 20.56 10.21 -2.58
N ARG A 120 20.07 9.90 -3.80
CA ARG A 120 20.88 9.28 -4.88
C ARG A 120 20.69 9.89 -6.27
N TYR A 121 20.11 11.09 -6.38
CA TYR A 121 19.79 11.72 -7.67
C TYR A 121 20.99 12.26 -8.47
N HIS A 122 22.15 12.49 -7.84
CA HIS A 122 23.27 13.24 -8.43
C HIS A 122 23.73 12.71 -9.81
N ASN A 123 23.76 11.39 -9.98
CA ASN A 123 24.19 10.74 -11.23
C ASN A 123 23.02 10.10 -12.00
N ASN A 124 21.77 10.49 -11.71
CA ASN A 124 20.58 9.95 -12.35
C ASN A 124 19.80 11.08 -13.07
N PRO A 125 19.97 11.24 -14.40
CA PRO A 125 19.29 12.28 -15.17
C PRO A 125 17.76 12.19 -15.13
N GLY A 126 17.20 10.97 -15.10
CA GLY A 126 15.76 10.76 -15.01
C GLY A 126 15.18 11.23 -13.68
N ALA A 127 15.86 10.95 -12.56
CA ALA A 127 15.50 11.45 -11.25
C ALA A 127 15.59 12.99 -11.21
N GLN A 128 16.65 13.58 -11.77
CA GLN A 128 16.80 15.04 -11.84
C GLN A 128 15.70 15.71 -12.67
N ASP A 129 15.32 15.16 -13.82
CA ASP A 129 14.22 15.69 -14.63
C ASP A 129 12.90 15.68 -13.84
N LEU A 130 12.58 14.54 -13.20
CA LEU A 130 11.39 14.40 -12.37
C LEU A 130 11.35 15.45 -11.25
N LEU A 131 12.45 15.61 -10.51
CA LEU A 131 12.55 16.56 -9.40
C LEU A 131 12.30 18.02 -9.85
N ARG A 132 12.73 18.39 -11.06
CA ARG A 132 12.52 19.74 -11.63
C ARG A 132 11.07 20.05 -12.01
N ARG A 133 10.22 19.02 -12.07
CA ARG A 133 8.87 19.12 -12.63
C ARG A 133 7.76 19.01 -11.58
N LEU A 134 8.08 18.64 -10.34
CA LEU A 134 7.10 18.30 -9.29
C LEU A 134 5.96 19.30 -9.15
N ASP A 135 6.24 20.58 -8.82
CA ASP A 135 5.18 21.56 -8.62
C ASP A 135 4.52 22.03 -9.93
N LYS A 136 5.32 22.18 -10.99
CA LYS A 136 4.84 22.65 -12.30
C LYS A 136 3.82 21.67 -12.91
N ASP A 137 4.17 20.39 -12.87
CA ASP A 137 3.39 19.30 -13.47
C ASP A 137 2.46 18.64 -12.44
N LYS A 138 2.51 19.08 -11.16
CA LYS A 138 1.70 18.60 -10.03
C LYS A 138 1.89 17.11 -9.74
N LEU A 139 3.13 16.64 -9.80
CA LEU A 139 3.51 15.24 -9.67
C LEU A 139 3.62 14.83 -8.20
N VAL A 140 2.83 13.84 -7.82
CA VAL A 140 2.80 13.26 -6.47
C VAL A 140 3.47 11.89 -6.52
N GLY A 141 4.39 11.69 -5.59
CA GLY A 141 5.12 10.44 -5.41
C GLY A 141 4.59 9.61 -4.27
N THR A 142 4.92 8.31 -4.25
CA THR A 142 4.71 7.46 -3.08
C THR A 142 5.79 6.38 -2.94
N LEU A 143 5.81 5.72 -1.79
CA LEU A 143 6.70 4.60 -1.46
C LEU A 143 5.93 3.28 -1.47
N ALA A 144 6.53 2.22 -2.01
CA ALA A 144 6.02 0.86 -1.93
C ALA A 144 7.01 -0.08 -1.22
N ASN A 145 6.92 -0.14 0.10
CA ASN A 145 7.71 -1.03 0.95
C ASN A 145 6.91 -2.21 1.47
N SER A 146 5.65 -1.97 1.87
CA SER A 146 4.80 -2.97 2.50
C SER A 146 4.63 -4.19 1.61
N ASP A 147 4.91 -5.35 2.18
CA ASP A 147 4.81 -6.64 1.50
C ASP A 147 3.61 -7.43 2.05
N PRO A 148 2.82 -8.11 1.20
CA PRO A 148 1.73 -8.96 1.67
C PRO A 148 2.21 -10.13 2.54
N ALA A 149 3.44 -10.61 2.36
CA ALA A 149 3.98 -11.73 3.13
C ALA A 149 4.54 -11.33 4.51
N THR A 150 4.95 -10.07 4.69
CA THR A 150 5.69 -9.65 5.90
C THR A 150 5.00 -8.54 6.71
N GLY A 151 4.01 -7.86 6.13
CA GLY A 151 3.18 -6.88 6.83
C GLY A 151 3.99 -5.79 7.52
N GLY A 152 3.98 -5.76 8.85
CA GLY A 152 4.71 -4.79 9.67
C GLY A 152 6.23 -4.90 9.61
N HIS A 153 6.78 -5.98 9.05
CA HIS A 153 8.21 -6.20 8.83
C HIS A 153 8.62 -5.73 7.43
N PHE A 154 8.40 -4.44 7.16
CA PHE A 154 8.60 -3.79 5.86
C PHE A 154 10.05 -3.82 5.34
N TRP A 155 11.01 -4.26 6.16
CA TRP A 155 12.42 -4.45 5.79
C TRP A 155 12.70 -5.77 5.05
N SER A 156 11.69 -6.63 4.89
CA SER A 156 11.79 -7.91 4.17
C SER A 156 10.77 -7.96 3.02
N PRO A 157 11.10 -7.45 1.82
CA PRO A 157 10.20 -7.44 0.66
C PRO A 157 10.15 -8.82 -0.02
N MET A 158 9.56 -9.81 0.67
CA MET A 158 9.57 -11.21 0.24
C MET A 158 8.83 -11.46 -1.08
N SER A 159 7.77 -10.70 -1.33
CA SER A 159 6.99 -10.76 -2.56
C SER A 159 7.60 -9.86 -3.64
N SER A 160 8.93 -9.91 -3.80
CA SER A 160 9.68 -9.20 -4.83
C SER A 160 10.70 -10.11 -5.50
N LYS A 161 10.92 -9.86 -6.79
CA LYS A 161 11.92 -10.53 -7.62
C LYS A 161 12.56 -9.51 -8.52
N VAL A 162 13.87 -9.60 -8.64
CA VAL A 162 14.60 -8.75 -9.55
C VAL A 162 15.86 -9.45 -10.02
N LYS A 163 16.21 -9.30 -11.31
CA LYS A 163 17.48 -9.80 -11.88
C LYS A 163 17.94 -8.92 -13.03
N PHE A 164 19.26 -8.80 -13.21
CA PHE A 164 19.83 -8.24 -14.43
C PHE A 164 19.54 -9.17 -15.61
N LEU A 165 19.09 -8.60 -16.72
CA LEU A 165 19.03 -9.28 -18.03
C LEU A 165 20.26 -8.94 -18.87
N SER A 166 20.76 -7.72 -18.71
CA SER A 166 21.97 -7.15 -19.33
C SER A 166 22.47 -5.99 -18.46
N GLU A 167 23.53 -5.31 -18.90
CA GLU A 167 24.05 -4.12 -18.20
C GLU A 167 23.05 -2.94 -18.18
N ASP A 168 22.17 -2.88 -19.18
CA ASP A 168 21.20 -1.79 -19.40
C ASP A 168 19.73 -2.18 -19.10
N GLN A 169 19.46 -3.46 -18.83
CA GLN A 169 18.11 -3.96 -18.61
C GLN A 169 17.98 -4.84 -17.36
N ILE A 170 16.89 -4.63 -16.63
CA ILE A 170 16.51 -5.38 -15.44
C ILE A 170 15.10 -5.93 -15.57
N GLN A 171 14.86 -7.14 -15.06
CA GLN A 171 13.51 -7.70 -14.92
C GLN A 171 13.08 -7.56 -13.46
N LEU A 172 11.88 -7.03 -13.23
CA LEU A 172 11.35 -6.78 -11.89
C LEU A 172 9.91 -7.28 -11.77
N LEU A 173 9.61 -7.90 -10.63
CA LEU A 173 8.25 -8.22 -10.16
C LEU A 173 8.13 -7.81 -8.69
N ARG A 174 7.07 -7.08 -8.33
CA ARG A 174 6.81 -6.64 -6.97
C ARG A 174 5.32 -6.63 -6.67
N TYR A 175 4.92 -7.22 -5.55
CA TYR A 175 3.56 -7.13 -4.99
C TYR A 175 3.52 -6.27 -3.72
N GLY A 176 2.96 -5.06 -3.78
CA GLY A 176 2.69 -4.25 -2.59
C GLY A 176 1.30 -4.53 -2.00
N SER A 177 1.14 -4.37 -0.69
CA SER A 177 -0.14 -4.63 0.03
C SER A 177 -0.88 -3.38 0.50
N TRP A 178 -0.19 -2.45 1.18
CA TRP A 178 -0.77 -1.26 1.82
C TRP A 178 -0.15 0.03 1.30
N VAL A 179 -0.13 0.20 -0.02
CA VAL A 179 0.57 1.33 -0.64
C VAL A 179 -0.35 2.52 -0.77
N THR A 180 -0.14 3.52 0.09
CA THR A 180 -0.83 4.82 0.01
C THR A 180 -0.65 5.44 -1.37
N SER A 181 -1.74 5.96 -1.96
CA SER A 181 -1.79 6.45 -3.35
C SER A 181 -1.60 5.37 -4.42
N ALA A 182 -1.86 4.09 -4.14
CA ALA A 182 -1.81 3.03 -5.15
C ALA A 182 -2.74 3.36 -6.33
N GLY A 183 -2.19 3.33 -7.55
CA GLY A 183 -2.92 3.68 -8.78
C GLY A 183 -3.19 5.19 -8.96
N HIS A 184 -2.90 6.01 -7.94
CA HIS A 184 -3.13 7.45 -7.97
C HIS A 184 -1.86 8.29 -8.04
N ALA A 185 -0.74 7.83 -7.48
CA ALA A 185 0.53 8.55 -7.57
C ALA A 185 1.06 8.57 -9.01
N ASP A 186 1.76 9.65 -9.35
CA ASP A 186 2.34 9.89 -10.66
C ASP A 186 3.69 9.16 -10.82
N PHE A 187 4.40 8.94 -9.70
CA PHE A 187 5.60 8.12 -9.64
C PHE A 187 5.68 7.34 -8.32
N TYR A 188 6.41 6.24 -8.35
CA TYR A 188 6.54 5.28 -7.26
C TYR A 188 8.02 4.99 -7.05
N LEU A 189 8.43 5.02 -5.79
CA LEU A 189 9.68 4.44 -5.36
C LEU A 189 9.34 3.06 -4.81
N ILE A 190 9.80 2.03 -5.51
CA ILE A 190 9.49 0.63 -5.22
C ILE A 190 10.70 -0.03 -4.60
N GLN A 191 10.53 -0.63 -3.42
CA GLN A 191 11.59 -1.41 -2.77
C GLN A 191 11.50 -2.87 -3.15
N THR A 192 12.63 -3.47 -3.52
CA THR A 192 12.80 -4.90 -3.76
C THR A 192 14.05 -5.41 -3.05
N ILE A 193 14.23 -6.73 -3.05
CA ILE A 193 15.56 -7.33 -2.87
C ILE A 193 16.56 -6.82 -3.92
N SER A 194 17.86 -7.02 -3.71
CA SER A 194 18.89 -6.74 -4.70
C SER A 194 18.77 -7.65 -5.95
N PRO A 195 19.09 -7.16 -7.16
CA PRO A 195 19.27 -8.01 -8.35
C PRO A 195 20.32 -9.13 -8.19
N ASN A 196 21.29 -8.94 -7.29
CA ASN A 196 22.31 -9.91 -6.90
C ASN A 196 22.01 -10.53 -5.52
N PHE A 197 20.72 -10.59 -5.13
CA PHE A 197 20.32 -11.08 -3.83
C PHE A 197 20.75 -12.53 -3.60
N SER A 198 21.52 -12.73 -2.52
CA SER A 198 22.05 -14.02 -2.09
C SER A 198 21.54 -14.41 -0.69
N GLY A 199 20.31 -14.03 -0.34
CA GLY A 199 19.69 -14.31 0.96
C GLY A 199 19.85 -13.19 2.01
N ASP A 200 20.62 -12.14 1.73
CA ASP A 200 20.85 -11.03 2.67
C ASP A 200 19.86 -9.88 2.45
N TYR A 201 18.84 -9.79 3.31
CA TYR A 201 17.83 -8.73 3.25
C TYR A 201 18.35 -7.34 3.63
N SER A 202 19.59 -7.20 4.10
CA SER A 202 20.20 -5.87 4.19
C SER A 202 20.53 -5.28 2.82
N LYS A 203 20.63 -6.13 1.78
CA LYS A 203 20.88 -5.77 0.38
C LYS A 203 19.57 -5.62 -0.36
N LEU A 204 18.98 -4.43 -0.25
CA LEU A 204 17.76 -4.04 -0.96
C LEU A 204 18.09 -3.03 -2.06
N CYS A 205 17.14 -2.78 -2.97
CA CYS A 205 17.23 -1.75 -3.98
C CYS A 205 15.94 -0.94 -4.05
N TRP A 206 16.06 0.32 -4.51
CA TRP A 206 14.95 1.20 -4.82
C TRP A 206 14.85 1.40 -6.33
N PHE A 207 13.64 1.36 -6.87
CA PHE A 207 13.37 1.57 -8.29
C PHE A 207 12.36 2.70 -8.47
N LEU A 208 12.65 3.62 -9.40
CA LEU A 208 11.71 4.62 -9.87
C LEU A 208 10.82 4.03 -10.96
N VAL A 209 9.51 4.02 -10.70
CA VAL A 209 8.47 3.48 -11.58
C VAL A 209 7.38 4.53 -11.77
N TYR A 210 6.77 4.60 -12.94
CA TYR A 210 5.69 5.56 -13.25
C TYR A 210 4.31 4.92 -13.21
N GLN A 211 3.28 5.76 -13.15
CA GLN A 211 1.89 5.33 -12.96
C GLN A 211 1.41 4.30 -14.00
N ASP A 212 1.77 4.46 -15.26
CA ASP A 212 1.40 3.57 -16.37
C ASP A 212 2.10 2.21 -16.33
N GLU A 213 3.13 2.07 -15.50
CA GLU A 213 3.88 0.84 -15.27
C GLU A 213 3.38 0.07 -14.02
N VAL A 214 2.34 0.58 -13.32
CA VAL A 214 1.78 0.01 -12.09
C VAL A 214 0.36 -0.52 -12.31
N ARG A 215 0.10 -1.75 -11.85
CA ARG A 215 -1.26 -2.30 -11.73
C ARG A 215 -1.75 -2.15 -10.30
N ALA A 216 -2.82 -1.38 -10.09
CA ALA A 216 -3.44 -1.19 -8.78
C ALA A 216 -4.96 -1.09 -8.92
N SER A 217 -5.70 -1.54 -7.90
CA SER A 217 -7.15 -1.36 -7.83
C SER A 217 -7.46 -0.09 -7.02
N THR A 218 -8.05 0.90 -7.68
CA THR A 218 -8.39 2.20 -7.07
C THR A 218 -9.81 2.23 -6.49
N ASP A 219 -10.61 1.18 -6.74
CA ASP A 219 -12.01 1.11 -6.32
C ASP A 219 -12.21 0.28 -5.03
N ASP A 220 -11.21 -0.46 -4.56
CA ASP A 220 -11.33 -1.45 -3.47
C ASP A 220 -10.99 -0.90 -2.08
N TRP A 221 -10.63 0.38 -1.97
CA TRP A 221 -10.25 0.98 -0.68
C TRP A 221 -11.48 1.18 0.23
N ASN A 222 -11.56 0.38 1.30
CA ASN A 222 -12.57 0.51 2.34
C ASN A 222 -11.94 0.24 3.71
N ALA A 223 -11.80 1.28 4.53
CA ALA A 223 -11.11 1.23 5.81
C ALA A 223 -11.88 2.00 6.89
N LEU A 224 -11.46 1.84 8.15
CA LEU A 224 -12.03 2.56 9.30
C LEU A 224 -11.85 4.07 9.18
N GLY A 225 -10.70 4.53 8.69
CA GLY A 225 -10.35 5.93 8.58
C GLY A 225 -9.31 6.11 7.49
N MET A 226 -8.76 7.31 7.36
CA MET A 226 -7.86 7.67 6.28
C MET A 226 -8.48 7.40 4.89
N HIS A 227 -9.77 7.70 4.74
CA HIS A 227 -10.53 7.34 3.54
C HIS A 227 -9.96 7.97 2.25
N GLY A 228 -9.29 9.12 2.34
CA GLY A 228 -8.63 9.74 1.18
C GLY A 228 -7.25 9.14 0.82
N ASN A 229 -6.67 8.24 1.62
CA ASN A 229 -5.31 7.76 1.37
C ASN A 229 -5.19 6.85 0.14
N GLN A 230 -6.25 6.08 -0.15
CA GLN A 230 -6.23 5.05 -1.19
C GLN A 230 -5.03 4.11 -1.02
N SER A 231 -4.96 3.44 0.13
CA SER A 231 -3.86 2.55 0.51
C SER A 231 -4.15 1.11 0.08
N GLY A 232 -4.00 0.85 -1.22
CA GLY A 232 -4.35 -0.43 -1.83
C GLY A 232 -3.15 -1.33 -2.16
N PRO A 233 -3.43 -2.55 -2.64
CA PRO A 233 -2.42 -3.42 -3.21
C PRO A 233 -1.92 -2.86 -4.56
N LEU A 234 -0.69 -3.21 -4.94
CA LEU A 234 -0.15 -2.90 -6.25
C LEU A 234 0.73 -4.03 -6.78
N ILE A 235 0.85 -4.11 -8.09
CA ILE A 235 1.77 -4.99 -8.79
C ILE A 235 2.59 -4.17 -9.78
N VAL A 236 3.92 -4.29 -9.69
CA VAL A 236 4.84 -3.85 -10.74
C VAL A 236 5.46 -5.08 -11.35
N GLU A 237 5.35 -5.24 -12.66
CA GLU A 237 5.94 -6.36 -13.38
C GLU A 237 6.40 -5.89 -14.74
N GLY A 238 7.66 -6.16 -15.08
CA GLY A 238 8.15 -5.80 -16.40
C GLY A 238 9.66 -5.87 -16.54
N LYS A 239 10.11 -5.39 -17.70
CA LYS A 239 11.53 -5.15 -17.98
C LYS A 239 11.75 -3.64 -18.01
N PHE A 240 12.69 -3.17 -17.24
CA PHE A 240 13.00 -1.76 -17.07
C PHE A 240 14.47 -1.50 -17.42
N SER A 241 14.81 -0.25 -17.71
CA SER A 241 16.22 0.12 -17.82
C SER A 241 16.89 0.12 -16.43
N THR A 242 18.18 -0.19 -16.38
CA THR A 242 18.95 -0.14 -15.12
C THR A 242 19.06 1.27 -14.55
N ASP A 243 18.84 2.32 -15.35
CA ASP A 243 18.78 3.71 -14.89
C ASP A 243 17.58 4.02 -13.97
N ARG A 244 16.58 3.12 -13.91
CA ARG A 244 15.46 3.18 -12.96
C ARG A 244 15.90 2.88 -11.52
N MET A 245 17.03 2.21 -11.34
CA MET A 245 17.56 1.92 -10.01
C MET A 245 18.09 3.19 -9.35
N ILE A 246 17.63 3.47 -8.14
CA ILE A 246 17.98 4.66 -7.37
C ILE A 246 19.05 4.29 -6.35
N GLY A 247 20.31 4.61 -6.70
CA GLY A 247 21.49 4.23 -5.94
C GLY A 247 22.15 2.94 -6.45
N PRO A 248 23.32 2.58 -5.87
CA PRO A 248 24.00 1.34 -6.20
C PRO A 248 23.19 0.09 -5.82
N ASP A 249 23.54 -1.04 -6.44
CA ASP A 249 23.01 -2.34 -6.04
C ASP A 249 23.28 -2.64 -4.54
N GLY A 250 22.23 -3.01 -3.81
CA GLY A 250 22.27 -3.32 -2.38
C GLY A 250 22.25 -2.09 -1.44
N ASP A 251 22.14 -0.86 -1.95
CA ASP A 251 22.12 0.38 -1.14
C ASP A 251 20.78 0.65 -0.45
N GLY A 252 19.70 -0.05 -0.82
CA GLY A 252 18.34 0.20 -0.35
C GLY A 252 18.16 0.11 1.16
N GLY A 253 18.88 -0.80 1.83
CA GLY A 253 18.88 -0.91 3.30
C GLY A 253 19.50 0.32 3.98
N LEU A 254 20.60 0.82 3.43
CA LEU A 254 21.25 2.06 3.89
C LEU A 254 20.35 3.27 3.62
N SER A 255 19.79 3.34 2.41
CA SER A 255 18.82 4.36 2.00
C SER A 255 17.61 4.42 2.94
N ASN A 256 17.13 3.26 3.40
CA ASN A 256 16.04 3.17 4.37
C ASN A 256 16.39 3.84 5.70
N VAL A 257 17.58 3.55 6.26
CA VAL A 257 17.96 4.07 7.60
C VAL A 257 18.42 5.52 7.56
N GLU A 258 19.00 5.97 6.45
CA GLU A 258 19.56 7.31 6.31
C GLU A 258 18.56 8.34 5.78
N SER A 259 17.57 7.94 4.98
CA SER A 259 16.65 8.92 4.35
C SER A 259 15.18 8.55 4.53
N VAL A 260 14.76 7.39 4.03
CA VAL A 260 13.32 7.06 3.96
C VAL A 260 12.68 6.96 5.34
N SER A 261 13.29 6.22 6.28
CA SER A 261 12.74 6.07 7.64
C SER A 261 12.77 7.39 8.41
N PRO A 262 13.86 8.19 8.41
CA PRO A 262 13.84 9.52 9.01
C PRO A 262 12.68 10.41 8.54
N TYR A 263 12.49 10.55 7.23
CA TYR A 263 11.42 11.37 6.67
C TYR A 263 10.04 10.80 6.95
N PHE A 264 9.85 9.48 6.86
CA PHE A 264 8.57 8.87 7.19
C PHE A 264 8.22 9.04 8.69
N LEU A 265 9.16 8.75 9.60
CA LEU A 265 8.91 8.78 11.04
C LEU A 265 8.68 10.21 11.56
N ILE A 266 9.43 11.20 11.07
CA ILE A 266 9.25 12.59 11.50
C ILE A 266 7.90 13.16 11.02
N ASN A 267 7.56 12.94 9.76
CA ASN A 267 6.36 13.52 9.14
C ASN A 267 5.07 12.79 9.55
N SER A 268 5.14 11.46 9.74
CA SER A 268 4.00 10.72 10.33
C SER A 268 3.76 11.14 11.78
N SER A 269 4.80 11.31 12.59
CA SER A 269 4.69 11.84 13.97
C SER A 269 4.05 13.23 13.99
N ALA A 270 4.48 14.11 13.08
CA ALA A 270 3.88 15.43 12.91
C ALA A 270 2.40 15.35 12.53
N CYS A 271 2.03 14.47 11.61
CA CYS A 271 0.64 14.22 11.24
C CYS A 271 -0.21 13.80 12.45
N TRP A 272 0.26 12.85 13.27
CA TRP A 272 -0.45 12.40 14.48
C TRP A 272 -0.60 13.50 15.54
N ASN A 273 0.43 14.30 15.74
CA ASN A 273 0.37 15.48 16.61
C ASN A 273 -0.63 16.52 16.07
N GLY A 274 -0.65 16.75 14.76
CA GLY A 274 -1.61 17.63 14.10
C GLY A 274 -3.06 17.19 14.29
N ILE A 275 -3.35 15.89 14.20
CA ILE A 275 -4.69 15.34 14.51
C ILE A 275 -5.05 15.58 15.98
N SER A 276 -4.12 15.35 16.91
CA SER A 276 -4.33 15.59 18.35
C SER A 276 -4.73 17.05 18.61
N LEU A 277 -4.02 17.99 17.99
CA LEU A 277 -4.33 19.42 18.06
C LEU A 277 -5.68 19.75 17.39
N ALA A 278 -6.01 19.13 16.26
CA ALA A 278 -7.29 19.32 15.58
C ALA A 278 -8.47 18.91 16.48
N CYS A 279 -8.34 17.78 17.18
CA CYS A 279 -9.34 17.30 18.13
C CYS A 279 -9.56 18.30 19.26
N MET A 280 -8.47 18.79 19.87
CA MET A 280 -8.55 19.81 20.92
C MET A 280 -9.14 21.13 20.39
N ASP A 281 -8.78 21.56 19.19
CA ASP A 281 -9.36 22.77 18.58
C ASP A 281 -10.88 22.62 18.47
N VAL A 282 -11.36 21.51 17.88
CA VAL A 282 -12.80 21.27 17.64
C VAL A 282 -13.55 21.12 18.96
N ALA A 283 -13.01 20.34 19.88
CA ALA A 283 -13.60 20.14 21.20
C ALA A 283 -13.67 21.46 21.97
N LYS A 284 -12.61 22.28 21.97
CA LYS A 284 -12.58 23.59 22.66
C LYS A 284 -13.73 24.48 22.17
N LYS A 285 -13.95 24.56 20.86
CA LYS A 285 -15.05 25.33 20.28
C LYS A 285 -16.41 24.85 20.78
N HIS A 286 -16.60 23.54 20.94
CA HIS A 286 -17.85 22.97 21.44
C HIS A 286 -18.05 23.27 22.93
N VAL A 287 -17.08 22.87 23.77
CA VAL A 287 -17.23 22.89 25.23
C VAL A 287 -17.29 24.30 25.82
N THR A 288 -16.69 25.29 25.14
CA THR A 288 -16.75 26.70 25.55
C THR A 288 -18.04 27.41 25.16
N ARG A 289 -18.88 26.79 24.31
CA ARG A 289 -20.16 27.34 23.84
C ARG A 289 -21.38 26.59 24.36
N LYS A 290 -21.25 25.28 24.62
CA LYS A 290 -22.33 24.46 25.15
C LYS A 290 -22.52 24.75 26.63
N ALA A 291 -23.75 25.12 27.01
CA ALA A 291 -24.17 25.32 28.39
C ALA A 291 -25.26 24.31 28.79
N HIS A 292 -25.26 23.93 30.07
CA HIS A 292 -26.28 23.11 30.71
C HIS A 292 -27.26 24.03 31.43
N ALA A 293 -28.52 24.04 30.99
CA ALA A 293 -29.51 25.04 31.41
C ALA A 293 -29.99 24.84 32.86
N ASP A 294 -29.89 23.62 33.39
CA ASP A 294 -30.22 23.24 34.76
C ASP A 294 -29.23 23.83 35.78
N VAL A 295 -27.94 23.89 35.46
CA VAL A 295 -26.89 24.42 36.36
C VAL A 295 -26.34 25.79 35.95
N GLY A 296 -26.58 26.24 34.71
CA GLY A 296 -26.06 27.50 34.17
C GLY A 296 -24.56 27.51 33.83
N MET A 297 -23.87 26.37 33.95
CA MET A 297 -22.45 26.21 33.63
C MET A 297 -22.24 25.83 32.16
N ARG A 298 -21.13 26.27 31.57
CA ARG A 298 -20.64 25.73 30.29
C ARG A 298 -19.93 24.41 30.54
N VAL A 299 -19.82 23.59 29.49
CA VAL A 299 -19.10 22.32 29.59
C VAL A 299 -17.63 22.54 29.98
N CYS A 300 -16.99 23.61 29.53
CA CYS A 300 -15.62 23.94 29.95
C CYS A 300 -15.46 24.37 31.42
N ASP A 301 -16.55 24.69 32.12
CA ASP A 301 -16.49 25.14 33.51
C ASP A 301 -16.38 23.97 34.51
N TYR A 302 -16.59 22.72 34.06
CA TYR A 302 -16.39 21.53 34.87
C TYR A 302 -14.90 21.16 35.01
N PRO A 303 -14.38 20.90 36.23
CA PRO A 303 -12.97 20.56 36.45
C PRO A 303 -12.48 19.37 35.61
N THR A 304 -13.27 18.30 35.49
CA THR A 304 -12.90 17.12 34.70
C THR A 304 -12.63 17.46 33.23
N ILE A 305 -13.37 18.41 32.64
CA ILE A 305 -13.12 18.85 31.26
C ILE A 305 -11.82 19.66 31.20
N GLN A 306 -11.53 20.48 32.21
CA GLN A 306 -10.28 21.24 32.28
C GLN A 306 -9.08 20.29 32.43
N ASP A 307 -9.19 19.26 33.27
CA ASP A 307 -8.18 18.22 33.45
C ASP A 307 -7.91 17.47 32.13
N TYR A 308 -8.96 17.07 31.41
CA TYR A 308 -8.84 16.42 30.10
C TYR A 308 -8.08 17.26 29.07
N PHE A 309 -8.36 18.56 29.00
CA PHE A 309 -7.61 19.46 28.13
C PHE A 309 -6.17 19.68 28.61
N GLY A 310 -5.96 19.81 29.93
CA GLY A 310 -4.65 19.99 30.53
C GLY A 310 -3.73 18.80 30.24
N GLU A 311 -4.19 17.59 30.50
CA GLU A 311 -3.44 16.35 30.23
C GLU A 311 -3.16 16.19 28.74
N SER A 312 -4.18 16.34 27.89
CA SER A 312 -4.06 16.18 26.43
C SER A 312 -3.08 17.18 25.82
N MET A 313 -3.10 18.43 26.29
CA MET A 313 -2.18 19.47 25.81
C MET A 313 -0.75 19.20 26.27
N CYS A 314 -0.56 18.83 27.54
CA CYS A 314 0.75 18.48 28.09
C CYS A 314 1.37 17.30 27.33
N SER A 315 0.64 16.19 27.18
CA SER A 315 1.14 14.99 26.49
C SER A 315 1.43 15.25 25.01
N THR A 316 0.56 16.01 24.33
CA THR A 316 0.78 16.41 22.93
C THR A 316 2.01 17.30 22.80
N ASN A 317 2.21 18.27 23.68
CA ASN A 317 3.41 19.12 23.66
C ASN A 317 4.69 18.37 24.05
N MET A 318 4.63 17.37 24.93
CA MET A 318 5.78 16.50 25.19
C MET A 318 6.20 15.74 23.93
N SER A 319 5.23 15.18 23.19
CA SER A 319 5.50 14.53 21.91
C SER A 319 6.06 15.50 20.86
N ARG A 320 5.48 16.70 20.74
CA ARG A 320 5.94 17.73 19.79
C ARG A 320 7.31 18.28 20.14
N ALA A 321 7.59 18.51 21.43
CA ALA A 321 8.89 19.00 21.87
C ALA A 321 10.00 18.00 21.54
N LEU A 322 9.78 16.71 21.76
CA LEU A 322 10.71 15.66 21.32
C LEU A 322 10.86 15.68 19.80
N LEU A 323 9.75 15.71 19.06
CA LEU A 323 9.76 15.70 17.59
C LEU A 323 10.58 16.85 17.00
N PHE A 324 10.30 18.09 17.40
CA PHE A 324 10.99 19.27 16.86
C PHE A 324 12.44 19.38 17.35
N MET A 325 12.77 18.87 18.54
CA MET A 325 14.16 18.77 18.99
C MET A 325 14.97 17.82 18.09
N ILE A 326 14.40 16.67 17.73
CA ILE A 326 15.05 15.72 16.82
C ILE A 326 15.08 16.26 15.39
N ALA A 327 14.05 16.97 14.95
CA ALA A 327 14.05 17.67 13.66
C ALA A 327 15.23 18.64 13.55
N GLN A 328 15.43 19.51 14.55
CA GLN A 328 16.55 20.45 14.59
C GLN A 328 17.90 19.73 14.58
N ALA A 329 18.02 18.62 15.30
CA ALA A 329 19.25 17.82 15.31
C ALA A 329 19.55 17.18 13.94
N LEU A 330 18.53 16.78 13.19
CA LEU A 330 18.66 16.32 11.81
C LEU A 330 19.09 17.46 10.87
N ASP A 331 18.52 18.65 11.06
CA ASP A 331 18.90 19.83 10.29
C ASP A 331 20.36 20.20 10.53
N ASP A 332 20.79 20.24 11.78
CA ASP A 332 22.17 20.56 12.14
C ASP A 332 23.16 19.52 11.59
N CYS A 333 22.82 18.22 11.62
CA CYS A 333 23.71 17.16 11.14
C CYS A 333 23.72 16.98 9.61
N THR A 334 22.84 17.68 8.89
CA THR A 334 22.72 17.65 7.42
C THR A 334 23.01 19.00 6.78
N ASN A 335 23.60 19.95 7.51
CA ASN A 335 23.83 21.32 7.04
C ASN A 335 22.54 21.97 6.51
N GLN A 336 21.48 21.91 7.32
CA GLN A 336 20.14 22.39 6.98
C GLN A 336 19.58 21.69 5.73
N ASN A 337 19.65 20.35 5.72
CA ASN A 337 19.14 19.48 4.66
C ASN A 337 19.82 19.68 3.29
N ASP A 338 21.13 19.90 3.30
CA ASP A 338 21.95 20.00 2.09
C ASP A 338 22.15 18.62 1.45
N TRP A 339 21.43 18.38 0.36
CA TRP A 339 21.50 17.10 -0.35
C TRP A 339 22.84 16.86 -1.06
N SER A 340 23.64 17.91 -1.30
CA SER A 340 24.93 17.77 -1.99
C SER A 340 25.93 16.91 -1.20
N LEU A 341 25.75 16.82 0.12
CA LEU A 341 26.54 15.96 1.02
C LEU A 341 26.45 14.47 0.63
N TYR A 342 25.33 14.06 0.04
CA TYR A 342 25.06 12.67 -0.35
C TYR A 342 25.57 12.31 -1.76
N SER A 343 26.31 13.21 -2.41
CA SER A 343 27.19 12.85 -3.53
C SER A 343 28.30 11.89 -3.09
N ASP A 344 28.70 11.98 -1.81
CA ASP A 344 29.44 10.93 -1.11
C ASP A 344 28.47 9.89 -0.55
N LEU A 345 28.54 8.67 -1.11
CA LEU A 345 27.68 7.55 -0.71
C LEU A 345 27.94 7.07 0.71
N THR A 346 29.10 7.40 1.28
CA THR A 346 29.48 7.02 2.66
C THR A 346 28.94 7.97 3.72
N PHE A 347 28.44 9.15 3.31
CA PHE A 347 27.88 10.11 4.24
C PHE A 347 26.56 9.60 4.82
N VAL A 348 26.59 9.26 6.12
CA VAL A 348 25.41 8.85 6.89
C VAL A 348 25.35 9.60 8.22
N SER A 349 24.46 10.58 8.31
CA SER A 349 24.31 11.44 9.49
C SER A 349 22.97 11.28 10.18
N ARG A 350 21.88 11.10 9.43
CA ARG A 350 20.52 10.97 9.98
C ARG A 350 20.31 9.65 10.72
N SER A 351 20.93 8.57 10.23
CA SER A 351 20.82 7.22 10.81
C SER A 351 21.17 7.16 12.30
N LYS A 352 22.07 8.05 12.78
CA LYS A 352 22.42 8.20 14.20
C LYS A 352 21.22 8.54 15.10
N TYR A 353 20.21 9.20 14.54
CA TYR A 353 19.00 9.64 15.23
C TYR A 353 17.82 8.69 15.07
N LEU A 354 17.98 7.57 14.35
CA LEU A 354 16.88 6.66 14.03
C LEU A 354 16.16 6.12 15.28
N HIS A 355 16.91 5.82 16.35
CA HIS A 355 16.35 5.37 17.62
C HIS A 355 15.52 6.45 18.36
N TRP A 356 15.82 7.72 18.15
CA TRP A 356 14.98 8.83 18.64
C TRP A 356 13.72 9.00 17.80
N LEU A 357 13.83 8.81 16.49
CA LEU A 357 12.70 8.87 15.56
C LEU A 357 11.66 7.75 15.84
N PHE A 358 12.13 6.56 16.20
CA PHE A 358 11.26 5.48 16.70
C PHE A 358 10.45 5.91 17.93
N GLN A 359 11.08 6.63 18.87
CA GLN A 359 10.40 7.16 20.04
C GLN A 359 9.41 8.28 19.69
N CYS A 360 9.77 9.17 18.74
CA CYS A 360 8.87 10.20 18.23
C CYS A 360 7.57 9.58 17.68
N LYS A 361 7.69 8.57 16.80
CA LYS A 361 6.52 7.92 16.19
C LYS A 361 5.71 7.16 17.24
N LEU A 362 6.35 6.44 18.15
CA LEU A 362 5.67 5.72 19.23
C LEU A 362 4.89 6.67 20.15
N ALA A 363 5.52 7.78 20.55
CA ALA A 363 4.89 8.78 21.42
C ALA A 363 3.70 9.45 20.73
N ALA A 364 3.87 9.92 19.49
CA ALA A 364 2.83 10.60 18.74
C ALA A 364 1.64 9.67 18.43
N ALA A 365 1.91 8.42 18.00
CA ALA A 365 0.87 7.44 17.68
C ALA A 365 0.07 6.96 18.90
N LYS A 366 0.71 6.83 20.07
CA LYS A 366 0.01 6.55 21.33
C LYS A 366 -0.81 7.75 21.79
N ASN A 367 -0.21 8.94 21.75
CA ASN A 367 -0.84 10.17 22.20
C ASN A 367 -2.10 10.49 21.38
N VAL A 368 -2.04 10.41 20.04
CA VAL A 368 -3.21 10.72 19.20
C VAL A 368 -4.40 9.83 19.53
N SER A 369 -4.17 8.54 19.77
CA SER A 369 -5.24 7.59 20.12
C SER A 369 -5.92 7.95 21.44
N GLN A 370 -5.16 8.41 22.43
CA GLN A 370 -5.70 8.84 23.73
C GLN A 370 -6.44 10.18 23.59
N VAL A 371 -5.80 11.18 22.98
CA VAL A 371 -6.37 12.53 22.83
C VAL A 371 -7.65 12.50 22.01
N THR A 372 -7.72 11.73 20.93
CA THR A 372 -8.96 11.63 20.12
C THR A 372 -10.13 11.07 20.94
N ASP A 373 -9.88 10.07 21.79
CA ASP A 373 -10.89 9.45 22.63
C ASP A 373 -11.35 10.40 23.75
N THR A 374 -10.40 11.03 24.44
CA THR A 374 -10.67 12.01 25.49
C THR A 374 -11.44 13.24 24.97
N MET A 375 -11.09 13.76 23.79
CA MET A 375 -11.81 14.89 23.19
C MET A 375 -13.21 14.52 22.71
N LEU A 376 -13.41 13.28 22.25
CA LEU A 376 -14.74 12.75 21.94
C LEU A 376 -15.61 12.68 23.19
N HIS A 377 -15.09 12.11 24.29
CA HIS A 377 -15.78 12.07 25.59
C HIS A 377 -16.12 13.47 26.12
N SER A 378 -15.19 14.42 25.99
CA SER A 378 -15.37 15.81 26.46
C SER A 378 -16.57 16.53 25.81
N CYS A 379 -17.00 16.08 24.62
CA CYS A 379 -18.09 16.67 23.86
C CYS A 379 -19.39 15.86 23.92
N GLY A 380 -19.40 14.74 24.66
CA GLY A 380 -20.57 13.86 24.82
C GLY A 380 -21.18 13.38 23.51
N GLY A 381 -22.49 13.10 23.51
CA GLY A 381 -23.19 12.55 22.35
C GLY A 381 -23.15 13.42 21.09
N SER A 382 -22.81 14.71 21.18
CA SER A 382 -22.64 15.57 20.00
C SER A 382 -21.42 15.17 19.16
N ALA A 383 -20.37 14.63 19.79
CA ALA A 383 -19.17 14.21 19.08
C ALA A 383 -19.31 12.87 18.36
N TYR A 384 -20.33 12.09 18.69
CA TYR A 384 -20.65 10.86 17.98
C TYR A 384 -21.34 11.13 16.62
N LYS A 385 -21.83 12.36 16.40
CA LYS A 385 -22.38 12.78 15.11
C LYS A 385 -21.29 13.29 14.18
N THR A 386 -21.42 12.97 12.90
CA THR A 386 -20.48 13.37 11.84
C THR A 386 -20.37 14.89 11.66
N GLU A 387 -21.39 15.67 12.05
CA GLU A 387 -21.41 17.14 11.94
C GLU A 387 -20.26 17.83 12.70
N LEU A 388 -19.87 17.31 13.87
CA LEU A 388 -18.79 17.90 14.65
C LEU A 388 -17.40 17.53 14.07
N GLY A 389 -17.32 16.42 13.35
CA GLY A 389 -16.10 15.94 12.68
C GLY A 389 -15.04 15.33 13.60
N LEU A 390 -15.30 15.20 14.92
CA LEU A 390 -14.39 14.54 15.86
C LEU A 390 -14.28 13.04 15.59
N GLU A 391 -15.39 12.38 15.23
CA GLU A 391 -15.41 10.95 14.91
C GLU A 391 -14.46 10.61 13.75
N ARG A 392 -14.40 11.48 12.73
CA ARG A 392 -13.44 11.36 11.62
C ARG A 392 -12.00 11.46 12.10
N LEU A 393 -11.67 12.48 12.90
CA LEU A 393 -10.32 12.65 13.43
C LEU A 393 -9.90 11.46 14.31
N LEU A 394 -10.83 10.85 15.04
CA LEU A 394 -10.60 9.62 15.78
C LEU A 394 -10.31 8.44 14.84
N ARG A 395 -11.14 8.22 13.82
CA ARG A 395 -10.94 7.18 12.80
C ARG A 395 -9.57 7.33 12.12
N ASP A 396 -9.22 8.54 11.70
CA ASP A 396 -7.95 8.87 11.07
C ASP A 396 -6.77 8.67 12.04
N GLY A 397 -6.88 9.17 13.28
CA GLY A 397 -5.84 9.07 14.30
C GLY A 397 -5.51 7.63 14.68
N LYS A 398 -6.48 6.71 14.59
CA LYS A 398 -6.28 5.29 14.90
C LYS A 398 -5.28 4.61 13.96
N ALA A 399 -5.14 5.11 12.73
CA ALA A 399 -4.16 4.59 11.77
C ALA A 399 -2.72 4.66 12.31
N GLY A 400 -2.38 5.64 13.16
CA GLY A 400 -1.04 5.79 13.72
C GLY A 400 -0.58 4.59 14.55
N TRP A 401 -1.51 3.86 15.19
CA TRP A 401 -1.18 2.67 15.96
C TRP A 401 -0.68 1.52 15.08
N LEU A 402 -1.35 1.33 13.93
CA LEU A 402 -1.17 0.17 13.06
C LEU A 402 -0.15 0.42 11.95
N MET A 403 -0.08 1.65 11.45
CA MET A 403 0.81 2.00 10.35
C MET A 403 2.26 1.68 10.73
N ALA A 404 2.89 0.88 9.87
CA ALA A 404 4.19 0.30 10.13
C ALA A 404 5.27 1.40 10.28
N PRO A 405 6.22 1.25 11.22
CA PRO A 405 6.28 0.18 12.21
C PRO A 405 5.20 0.36 13.29
N SER A 406 4.50 -0.71 13.67
CA SER A 406 3.40 -0.64 14.65
C SER A 406 3.91 -0.22 16.04
N ASN A 407 2.99 0.15 16.93
CA ASN A 407 3.35 0.51 18.30
C ASN A 407 4.05 -0.64 19.05
N GLU A 408 3.65 -1.88 18.81
CA GLU A 408 4.24 -3.07 19.42
C GLU A 408 5.68 -3.28 18.94
N VAL A 409 5.90 -3.21 17.62
CA VAL A 409 7.22 -3.31 17.00
C VAL A 409 8.14 -2.20 17.52
N LEU A 410 7.67 -0.95 17.54
CA LEU A 410 8.46 0.17 18.06
C LEU A 410 8.77 0.04 19.54
N CYS A 411 7.79 -0.38 20.35
CA CYS A 411 8.02 -0.58 21.78
C CYS A 411 9.06 -1.68 22.02
N GLN A 412 9.05 -2.74 21.22
CA GLN A 412 10.06 -3.79 21.26
C GLN A 412 11.44 -3.28 20.83
N ILE A 413 11.54 -2.55 19.71
CA ILE A 413 12.80 -1.99 19.23
C ILE A 413 13.40 -1.06 20.29
N VAL A 414 12.63 -0.09 20.77
CA VAL A 414 13.09 0.85 21.82
C VAL A 414 13.48 0.09 23.08
N GLY A 415 12.68 -0.87 23.54
CA GLY A 415 13.00 -1.70 24.70
C GLY A 415 14.31 -2.48 24.55
N LYS A 416 14.54 -3.10 23.38
CA LYS A 416 15.81 -3.78 23.07
C LYS A 416 16.99 -2.81 23.11
N THR A 417 16.86 -1.64 22.50
CA THR A 417 17.94 -0.64 22.47
C THR A 417 18.33 -0.16 23.87
N VAL A 418 17.35 0.03 24.76
CA VAL A 418 17.59 0.48 26.14
C VAL A 418 18.25 -0.61 26.99
N LEU A 419 17.82 -1.86 26.84
CA LEU A 419 18.30 -2.96 27.68
C LEU A 419 19.63 -3.56 27.20
N MET A 420 19.87 -3.55 25.90
CA MET A 420 20.94 -4.34 25.26
C MET A 420 21.79 -3.54 24.26
N GLY A 421 21.49 -2.25 24.06
CA GLY A 421 22.17 -1.39 23.09
C GLY A 421 21.61 -1.50 21.66
N MET A 422 22.03 -0.57 20.80
CA MET A 422 21.60 -0.52 19.38
C MET A 422 21.96 -1.80 18.63
N ASP A 423 23.11 -2.38 18.95
CA ASP A 423 23.56 -3.64 18.36
C ASP A 423 22.63 -4.80 18.70
N ALA A 424 21.67 -4.70 19.63
CA ALA A 424 20.71 -5.78 19.84
C ALA A 424 19.51 -5.74 18.87
N VAL A 425 19.37 -4.67 18.09
CA VAL A 425 18.35 -4.55 17.05
C VAL A 425 18.92 -5.18 15.79
N ASP A 426 18.31 -6.29 15.37
CA ASP A 426 18.68 -7.03 14.18
C ASP A 426 17.44 -7.20 13.31
N LEU A 427 17.10 -6.15 12.55
CA LEU A 427 15.90 -6.16 11.70
C LEU A 427 16.01 -7.23 10.61
N TRP A 428 17.21 -7.44 10.07
CA TRP A 428 17.46 -8.35 8.96
C TRP A 428 17.92 -9.75 9.39
N GLU A 429 17.80 -10.08 10.67
CA GLU A 429 18.10 -11.41 11.22
C GLU A 429 19.52 -11.92 10.86
N GLN A 430 20.50 -11.02 10.83
CA GLN A 430 21.87 -11.33 10.43
C GLN A 430 22.69 -12.04 11.51
N ARG A 431 22.17 -12.14 12.75
CA ARG A 431 22.89 -12.69 13.89
C ARG A 431 22.07 -13.71 14.66
N CYS A 432 22.71 -14.81 15.00
CA CYS A 432 22.12 -15.83 15.85
C CYS A 432 21.96 -15.31 17.28
N ASN A 433 20.74 -15.40 17.83
CA ASN A 433 20.52 -15.22 19.26
C ASN A 433 20.90 -16.50 20.00
N GLU A 434 22.20 -16.65 20.28
CA GLU A 434 22.76 -17.84 20.93
C GLU A 434 22.09 -18.16 22.28
N ARG A 435 21.67 -17.15 23.05
CA ARG A 435 21.01 -17.36 24.35
C ARG A 435 19.66 -18.03 24.18
N SER A 436 18.85 -17.52 23.25
CA SER A 436 17.56 -18.13 22.91
C SER A 436 17.75 -19.51 22.30
N LEU A 437 18.72 -19.66 21.39
CA LEU A 437 19.03 -20.94 20.77
C LEU A 437 19.45 -21.99 21.82
N HIS A 438 20.40 -21.66 22.70
CA HIS A 438 20.82 -22.54 23.78
C HIS A 438 19.67 -22.91 24.72
N HIS A 439 18.76 -21.97 25.01
CA HIS A 439 17.58 -22.23 25.82
C HIS A 439 16.64 -23.24 25.15
N GLU A 440 16.36 -23.10 23.85
CA GLU A 440 15.53 -24.05 23.10
C GLU A 440 16.22 -25.41 22.94
N LEU A 441 17.51 -25.43 22.56
CA LEU A 441 18.29 -26.65 22.44
C LEU A 441 18.31 -27.44 23.76
N LYS A 442 18.34 -26.77 24.92
CA LYS A 442 18.31 -27.42 26.23
C LYS A 442 17.02 -28.22 26.46
N LYS A 443 15.88 -27.79 25.90
CA LYS A 443 14.57 -28.47 26.04
C LYS A 443 14.49 -29.76 25.21
N MET A 444 15.27 -29.86 24.13
CA MET A 444 15.26 -31.02 23.24
C MET A 444 15.91 -32.24 23.89
N SER A 445 15.32 -33.42 23.66
CA SER A 445 15.91 -34.72 23.96
C SER A 445 17.16 -34.99 23.12
N LEU A 446 17.97 -35.97 23.54
CA LEU A 446 19.18 -36.35 22.81
C LEU A 446 18.89 -36.79 21.36
N ASN A 447 17.77 -37.49 21.12
CA ASN A 447 17.39 -37.91 19.78
C ASN A 447 16.95 -36.75 18.90
N GLU A 448 16.18 -35.81 19.44
CA GLU A 448 15.78 -34.59 18.72
C GLU A 448 16.99 -33.74 18.35
N ARG A 449 17.96 -33.58 19.26
CA ARG A 449 19.22 -32.87 18.96
C ARG A 449 20.03 -33.54 17.86
N ARG A 450 20.14 -34.88 17.87
CA ARG A 450 20.84 -35.61 16.80
C ARG A 450 20.14 -35.46 15.45
N LYS A 451 18.80 -35.50 15.43
CA LYS A 451 18.02 -35.27 14.22
C LYS A 451 18.20 -33.85 13.68
N LEU A 452 18.16 -32.85 14.55
CA LEU A 452 18.40 -31.45 14.18
C LEU A 452 19.83 -31.26 13.65
N ALA A 453 20.84 -31.78 14.34
CA ALA A 453 22.23 -31.68 13.91
C ALA A 453 22.47 -32.31 12.54
N LYS A 454 21.88 -33.49 12.28
CA LYS A 454 21.93 -34.12 10.96
C LYS A 454 21.31 -33.23 9.88
N LYS A 455 20.12 -32.68 10.14
CA LYS A 455 19.45 -31.77 9.21
C LYS A 455 20.30 -30.52 8.94
N LEU A 456 20.84 -29.88 9.98
CA LEU A 456 21.66 -28.67 9.83
C LEU A 456 22.93 -28.92 9.02
N LEU A 457 23.54 -30.10 9.14
CA LEU A 457 24.68 -30.49 8.29
C LEU A 457 24.25 -30.69 6.83
N GLU A 458 23.13 -31.39 6.61
CA GLU A 458 22.56 -31.56 5.25
C GLU A 458 22.22 -30.22 4.60
N ASP A 459 21.62 -29.29 5.37
CA ASP A 459 21.29 -27.95 4.91
C ASP A 459 22.58 -27.15 4.58
N ALA A 460 23.60 -27.19 5.44
CA ALA A 460 24.88 -26.49 5.21
C ALA A 460 25.63 -27.03 3.98
N ASP A 461 25.69 -28.35 3.80
CA ASP A 461 26.31 -28.98 2.63
C ASP A 461 25.57 -28.59 1.33
N ALA A 462 24.24 -28.45 1.38
CA ALA A 462 23.44 -28.00 0.25
C ALA A 462 23.68 -26.52 -0.08
N GLU A 463 23.91 -25.68 0.93
CA GLU A 463 24.22 -24.26 0.75
C GLU A 463 25.60 -24.04 0.11
N GLU A 464 26.64 -24.75 0.57
CA GLU A 464 27.98 -24.69 -0.04
C GLU A 464 27.97 -25.14 -1.52
N GLY A 465 27.06 -26.05 -1.88
CA GLY A 465 26.84 -26.50 -3.26
C GLY A 465 26.15 -25.48 -4.19
N GLY A 466 25.86 -24.26 -3.72
CA GLY A 466 25.20 -23.21 -4.50
C GLY A 466 23.70 -23.41 -4.69
N ASN A 467 23.10 -24.36 -3.96
CA ASN A 467 21.68 -24.71 -4.07
C ASN A 467 20.84 -23.97 -3.02
N VAL A 468 21.17 -22.69 -2.77
CA VAL A 468 20.54 -21.88 -1.73
C VAL A 468 19.21 -21.32 -2.25
N LYS A 469 18.12 -22.07 -2.04
CA LYS A 469 16.78 -21.48 -2.00
C LYS A 469 16.49 -21.12 -0.55
N HIS A 470 16.48 -19.82 -0.23
CA HIS A 470 15.96 -19.39 1.06
C HIS A 470 14.53 -19.92 1.18
N PRO A 471 14.16 -20.67 2.24
CA PRO A 471 12.96 -21.52 2.27
C PRO A 471 11.66 -20.74 2.07
N TYR A 472 11.70 -19.42 2.29
CA TYR A 472 10.56 -18.51 2.17
C TYR A 472 10.74 -17.40 1.12
N GLN A 473 11.89 -17.35 0.41
CA GLN A 473 12.10 -16.37 -0.66
C GLN A 473 12.07 -17.05 -2.02
N ASP A 474 11.09 -16.67 -2.83
CA ASP A 474 11.03 -17.08 -4.22
C ASP A 474 11.79 -16.08 -5.10
N THR A 475 12.99 -16.46 -5.56
CA THR A 475 13.82 -15.67 -6.48
C THR A 475 13.76 -16.20 -7.93
N ASP A 476 13.07 -17.32 -8.15
CA ASP A 476 13.05 -17.99 -9.45
C ASP A 476 12.04 -17.29 -10.37
N PHE A 477 12.52 -16.70 -11.46
CA PHE A 477 11.65 -16.13 -12.48
C PHE A 477 11.06 -17.20 -13.41
N GLU A 478 11.72 -18.36 -13.55
CA GLU A 478 11.33 -19.43 -14.49
C GLU A 478 10.36 -20.43 -13.85
N ASN A 479 10.30 -20.49 -12.52
CA ASN A 479 9.31 -21.30 -11.80
C ASN A 479 8.75 -20.64 -10.52
N PRO A 480 7.71 -19.78 -10.64
CA PRO A 480 7.12 -19.17 -9.44
C PRO A 480 5.60 -19.26 -9.23
N PHE A 481 4.90 -20.21 -9.86
CA PHE A 481 3.55 -19.96 -10.39
C PHE A 481 3.58 -18.92 -11.52
N ASN A 482 4.42 -19.28 -12.49
CA ASN A 482 4.50 -18.94 -13.91
C ASN A 482 4.32 -17.46 -14.33
N THR A 483 5.47 -16.82 -14.61
CA THR A 483 5.63 -15.58 -15.40
C THR A 483 6.24 -15.85 -16.78
N LYS A 484 6.22 -17.11 -17.27
CA LYS A 484 6.46 -17.35 -18.70
C LYS A 484 5.37 -16.62 -19.48
N PRO A 485 5.65 -16.14 -20.71
CA PRO A 485 4.61 -15.71 -21.62
C PRO A 485 3.51 -16.79 -21.62
N PRO A 486 2.23 -16.41 -21.47
CA PRO A 486 1.14 -17.38 -21.35
C PRO A 486 1.25 -18.37 -22.49
N THR A 487 1.28 -19.67 -22.19
CA THR A 487 1.29 -20.69 -23.23
C THR A 487 -0.01 -20.53 -24.00
N TYR A 488 0.11 -20.03 -25.23
CA TYR A 488 -1.01 -19.77 -26.11
C TYR A 488 -1.23 -21.00 -26.99
N ASN A 489 -2.43 -21.56 -26.95
CA ASN A 489 -2.79 -22.62 -27.89
C ASN A 489 -3.05 -22.03 -29.27
N ALA A 490 -1.97 -21.83 -30.04
CA ALA A 490 -2.01 -21.31 -31.40
C ALA A 490 -2.47 -22.35 -32.44
N GLN A 491 -2.57 -23.62 -32.05
CA GLN A 491 -2.83 -24.71 -32.98
C GLN A 491 -4.33 -24.85 -33.20
N SER A 492 -4.73 -24.98 -34.46
CA SER A 492 -6.08 -25.43 -34.75
C SER A 492 -6.18 -26.92 -34.48
N VAL A 493 -7.12 -27.33 -33.62
CA VAL A 493 -7.34 -28.73 -33.26
C VAL A 493 -8.43 -29.30 -34.16
N VAL A 494 -8.23 -30.52 -34.65
CA VAL A 494 -9.27 -31.24 -35.39
C VAL A 494 -9.89 -32.27 -34.46
N SER A 495 -11.18 -32.13 -34.20
CA SER A 495 -11.95 -33.09 -33.41
C SER A 495 -12.13 -34.42 -34.14
N SER A 496 -12.57 -35.46 -33.42
CA SER A 496 -12.75 -36.82 -33.96
C SER A 496 -13.79 -36.92 -35.07
N ASP A 497 -14.69 -35.95 -35.17
CA ASP A 497 -15.71 -35.78 -36.23
C ASP A 497 -15.22 -34.91 -37.41
N GLY A 498 -13.95 -34.47 -37.41
CA GLY A 498 -13.31 -33.77 -38.53
C GLY A 498 -13.54 -32.26 -38.55
N VAL A 499 -14.12 -31.67 -37.50
CA VAL A 499 -14.31 -30.22 -37.38
C VAL A 499 -13.00 -29.57 -36.96
N SER A 500 -12.64 -28.46 -37.60
CA SER A 500 -11.45 -27.67 -37.23
C SER A 500 -11.85 -26.57 -36.26
N HIS A 501 -11.13 -26.52 -35.14
CA HIS A 501 -11.32 -25.56 -34.07
C HIS A 501 -10.11 -24.63 -34.02
N SER A 502 -10.31 -23.34 -34.27
CA SER A 502 -9.24 -22.33 -34.25
C SER A 502 -9.29 -21.46 -32.99
N PRO A 503 -8.17 -20.85 -32.58
CA PRO A 503 -8.14 -19.97 -31.41
C PRO A 503 -8.79 -18.62 -31.70
N ALA A 504 -9.73 -18.21 -30.85
CA ALA A 504 -10.47 -16.95 -30.98
C ALA A 504 -9.71 -15.73 -30.44
N LEU A 505 -9.02 -15.87 -29.29
CA LEU A 505 -8.28 -14.79 -28.64
C LEU A 505 -6.78 -14.98 -28.85
N THR A 506 -6.03 -13.87 -28.85
CA THR A 506 -4.56 -13.89 -28.90
C THR A 506 -3.97 -12.95 -27.83
N PRO A 507 -2.77 -13.24 -27.29
CA PRO A 507 -2.20 -12.45 -26.21
C PRO A 507 -1.91 -10.98 -26.55
N ASN A 508 -1.82 -10.62 -27.85
CA ASN A 508 -1.36 -9.32 -28.31
C ASN A 508 -2.42 -8.52 -29.11
N ALA A 509 -3.67 -8.98 -29.15
CA ALA A 509 -4.73 -8.29 -29.90
C ALA A 509 -6.08 -8.34 -29.17
N TRP A 510 -6.77 -7.20 -29.17
CA TRP A 510 -8.14 -7.08 -28.72
C TRP A 510 -9.10 -7.66 -29.74
N LYS A 511 -10.15 -8.31 -29.23
CA LYS A 511 -11.21 -8.93 -30.01
C LYS A 511 -12.57 -8.64 -29.39
N ALA A 512 -13.43 -7.96 -30.13
CA ALA A 512 -14.82 -7.77 -29.74
C ALA A 512 -15.59 -9.10 -29.77
N LEU A 513 -16.18 -9.48 -28.65
CA LEU A 513 -17.07 -10.64 -28.51
C LEU A 513 -18.49 -10.16 -28.17
N LYS A 514 -19.49 -10.84 -28.73
CA LYS A 514 -20.91 -10.50 -28.53
C LYS A 514 -21.48 -11.21 -27.32
N LEU A 515 -22.15 -10.47 -26.44
CA LEU A 515 -22.92 -11.05 -25.34
C LEU A 515 -24.11 -11.86 -25.89
N VAL A 516 -24.20 -13.12 -25.54
CA VAL A 516 -25.28 -14.05 -25.91
C VAL A 516 -26.36 -14.06 -24.85
N SER A 517 -25.96 -14.19 -23.58
CA SER A 517 -26.90 -14.27 -22.46
C SER A 517 -26.27 -13.77 -21.17
N GLN A 518 -27.11 -13.23 -20.30
CA GLN A 518 -26.79 -12.89 -18.92
C GLN A 518 -27.77 -13.63 -18.01
N THR A 519 -27.25 -14.31 -17.00
CA THR A 519 -28.03 -15.07 -16.02
C THR A 519 -27.66 -14.59 -14.62
N GLU A 520 -28.64 -14.18 -13.83
CA GLU A 520 -28.41 -13.82 -12.43
C GLU A 520 -28.13 -15.08 -11.62
N VAL A 521 -27.01 -15.07 -10.88
CA VAL A 521 -26.56 -16.19 -10.05
C VAL A 521 -26.90 -15.93 -8.59
N SER A 522 -26.83 -14.66 -8.17
CA SER A 522 -27.29 -14.16 -6.87
C SER A 522 -27.51 -12.65 -6.93
N ASP A 523 -28.03 -12.04 -5.87
CA ASP A 523 -28.23 -10.58 -5.74
C ASP A 523 -26.96 -9.75 -6.02
N ARG A 524 -25.78 -10.37 -5.93
CA ARG A 524 -24.48 -9.73 -6.15
C ARG A 524 -23.68 -10.35 -7.28
N MET A 525 -24.21 -11.32 -8.03
CA MET A 525 -23.44 -11.99 -9.08
C MET A 525 -24.29 -12.34 -10.30
N ALA A 526 -23.68 -12.23 -11.48
CA ALA A 526 -24.26 -12.72 -12.72
C ALA A 526 -23.21 -13.42 -13.58
N SER A 527 -23.68 -14.44 -14.32
CA SER A 527 -22.95 -15.08 -15.40
C SER A 527 -23.25 -14.39 -16.72
N PHE A 528 -22.22 -14.26 -17.55
CA PHE A 528 -22.25 -13.64 -18.87
C PHE A 528 -21.59 -14.58 -19.88
N VAL A 529 -22.35 -15.00 -20.88
CA VAL A 529 -21.88 -15.88 -21.96
C VAL A 529 -21.66 -15.05 -23.21
N PHE A 530 -20.45 -15.05 -23.74
CA PHE A 530 -20.09 -14.37 -24.97
C PHE A 530 -19.84 -15.38 -26.10
N ALA A 531 -20.24 -15.03 -27.32
CA ALA A 531 -19.97 -15.83 -28.52
C ALA A 531 -18.55 -15.57 -29.01
N LEU A 532 -17.82 -16.65 -29.29
CA LEU A 532 -16.55 -16.58 -30.03
C LEU A 532 -16.83 -16.27 -31.52
N PRO A 533 -15.83 -15.79 -32.28
CA PRO A 533 -16.03 -15.35 -33.66
C PRO A 533 -16.68 -16.39 -34.57
N ASN A 534 -16.30 -17.66 -34.42
CA ASN A 534 -16.98 -18.79 -35.07
C ASN A 534 -17.53 -19.78 -34.02
N PRO A 535 -18.65 -20.47 -34.32
CA PRO A 535 -19.23 -21.48 -33.42
C PRO A 535 -18.33 -22.67 -33.10
N THR A 536 -17.27 -22.87 -33.88
CA THR A 536 -16.30 -23.95 -33.71
C THR A 536 -14.99 -23.47 -33.07
N ASP A 537 -14.81 -22.17 -32.82
CA ASP A 537 -13.56 -21.67 -32.26
C ASP A 537 -13.42 -22.10 -30.79
N HIS A 538 -12.18 -22.30 -30.33
CA HIS A 538 -11.87 -22.38 -28.90
C HIS A 538 -11.34 -21.02 -28.42
N THR A 539 -11.31 -20.81 -27.11
CA THR A 539 -10.89 -19.51 -26.54
C THR A 539 -9.44 -19.15 -26.84
N GLY A 540 -8.57 -20.15 -27.03
CA GLY A 540 -7.12 -19.99 -27.12
C GLY A 540 -6.40 -20.11 -25.76
N CYS A 541 -7.17 -20.22 -24.67
CA CYS A 541 -6.68 -20.44 -23.31
C CYS A 541 -6.36 -21.91 -23.03
N LEU A 542 -5.60 -22.14 -21.96
CA LEU A 542 -5.48 -23.42 -21.24
C LEU A 542 -6.22 -23.31 -19.89
N ALA A 543 -6.51 -24.45 -19.27
CA ALA A 543 -7.19 -24.48 -17.98
C ALA A 543 -6.34 -23.78 -16.91
N GLY A 544 -6.94 -22.84 -16.17
CA GLY A 544 -6.25 -22.04 -15.14
C GLY A 544 -5.73 -20.68 -15.63
N GLN A 545 -5.76 -20.41 -16.94
CA GLN A 545 -5.45 -19.10 -17.49
C GLN A 545 -6.63 -18.13 -17.37
N TYR A 546 -6.32 -16.83 -17.43
CA TYR A 546 -7.30 -15.75 -17.40
C TYR A 546 -7.20 -14.87 -18.65
N ILE A 547 -8.12 -13.92 -18.80
CA ILE A 547 -8.21 -13.00 -19.94
C ILE A 547 -8.28 -11.55 -19.45
N LEU A 548 -8.03 -10.62 -20.35
CA LEU A 548 -8.29 -9.20 -20.20
C LEU A 548 -9.63 -8.85 -20.86
N VAL A 549 -10.39 -7.98 -20.20
CA VAL A 549 -11.59 -7.36 -20.74
C VAL A 549 -11.41 -5.85 -20.69
N ASN A 550 -11.64 -5.17 -21.82
CA ASN A 550 -11.64 -3.72 -21.92
C ASN A 550 -13.06 -3.21 -22.17
N VAL A 551 -13.47 -2.21 -21.40
CA VAL A 551 -14.74 -1.50 -21.59
C VAL A 551 -14.52 0.00 -21.48
N ASN A 552 -15.29 0.76 -22.24
CA ASN A 552 -15.28 2.21 -22.15
C ASN A 552 -16.45 2.71 -21.30
N VAL A 553 -16.15 3.26 -20.12
CA VAL A 553 -17.16 3.84 -19.23
C VAL A 553 -16.97 5.35 -19.18
N LYS A 554 -17.92 6.10 -19.72
CA LYS A 554 -17.91 7.58 -19.73
C LYS A 554 -16.62 8.19 -20.32
N GLY A 555 -16.07 7.58 -21.37
CA GLY A 555 -14.86 8.08 -22.05
C GLY A 555 -13.54 7.68 -21.39
N LYS A 556 -13.57 6.83 -20.35
CA LYS A 556 -12.38 6.24 -19.74
C LYS A 556 -12.35 4.74 -20.00
N GLU A 557 -11.23 4.24 -20.50
CA GLU A 557 -11.00 2.80 -20.61
C GLU A 557 -10.86 2.19 -19.22
N GLN A 558 -11.46 1.01 -19.06
CA GLN A 558 -11.37 0.19 -17.87
C GLN A 558 -10.98 -1.22 -18.31
N ILE A 559 -9.75 -1.60 -17.99
CA ILE A 559 -9.20 -2.91 -18.28
C ILE A 559 -9.20 -3.72 -16.98
N ARG A 560 -9.73 -4.94 -17.00
CA ARG A 560 -9.69 -5.89 -15.86
C ARG A 560 -9.41 -7.31 -16.32
N TYR A 561 -8.85 -8.09 -15.41
CA TYR A 561 -8.63 -9.51 -15.60
C TYR A 561 -9.84 -10.32 -15.15
N PHE A 562 -10.20 -11.35 -15.93
CA PHE A 562 -11.25 -12.29 -15.58
C PHE A 562 -10.79 -13.72 -15.85
N SER A 563 -11.03 -14.62 -14.90
CA SER A 563 -10.89 -16.05 -15.12
C SER A 563 -12.18 -16.59 -15.74
N PRO A 564 -12.13 -17.15 -16.95
CA PRO A 564 -13.30 -17.81 -17.53
C PRO A 564 -13.70 -19.00 -16.68
N VAL A 565 -15.01 -19.21 -16.51
CA VAL A 565 -15.53 -20.43 -15.86
C VAL A 565 -15.82 -21.53 -16.89
N SER A 566 -16.02 -21.15 -18.16
CA SER A 566 -16.13 -22.10 -19.27
C SER A 566 -14.79 -22.79 -19.50
N ARG A 567 -14.83 -24.06 -19.89
CA ARG A 567 -13.61 -24.79 -20.26
C ARG A 567 -13.02 -24.21 -21.55
N PRO A 568 -11.70 -24.36 -21.78
CA PRO A 568 -11.10 -23.95 -23.04
C PRO A 568 -11.71 -24.59 -24.30
N ASP A 569 -12.23 -25.81 -24.18
CA ASP A 569 -12.83 -26.62 -25.25
C ASP A 569 -14.36 -26.49 -25.35
N ASP A 570 -14.98 -25.55 -24.63
CA ASP A 570 -16.38 -25.16 -24.84
C ASP A 570 -16.50 -24.32 -26.11
N TYR A 571 -16.41 -24.98 -27.27
CA TYR A 571 -16.34 -24.32 -28.57
C TYR A 571 -17.48 -23.32 -28.82
N GLY A 572 -17.14 -22.20 -29.45
CA GLY A 572 -18.08 -21.15 -29.83
C GLY A 572 -18.48 -20.20 -28.71
N ARG A 573 -18.04 -20.42 -27.45
CA ARG A 573 -18.42 -19.56 -26.33
C ARG A 573 -17.31 -19.34 -25.29
N ILE A 574 -17.45 -18.28 -24.51
CA ILE A 574 -16.69 -18.03 -23.28
C ILE A 574 -17.64 -17.51 -22.20
N GLU A 575 -17.53 -18.04 -20.99
CA GLU A 575 -18.39 -17.67 -19.86
C GLU A 575 -17.58 -17.01 -18.75
N LEU A 576 -18.03 -15.82 -18.32
CA LEU A 576 -17.49 -15.08 -17.19
C LEU A 576 -18.53 -14.96 -16.08
N VAL A 577 -18.11 -15.10 -14.83
CA VAL A 577 -18.96 -14.77 -13.67
C VAL A 577 -18.38 -13.60 -12.92
N LEU A 578 -19.21 -12.58 -12.72
CA LEU A 578 -18.81 -11.34 -12.11
C LEU A 578 -19.56 -11.14 -10.79
N ARG A 579 -18.81 -10.74 -9.76
CA ARG A 579 -19.37 -10.13 -8.56
C ARG A 579 -19.54 -8.64 -8.76
N PHE A 580 -20.70 -8.14 -8.40
CA PHE A 580 -21.03 -6.73 -8.50
C PHE A 580 -20.69 -5.99 -7.21
N GLU A 581 -19.82 -5.00 -7.34
CA GLU A 581 -19.48 -4.05 -6.27
C GLU A 581 -20.36 -2.80 -6.37
N THR A 582 -20.69 -2.22 -5.20
CA THR A 582 -21.67 -1.12 -5.07
C THR A 582 -21.28 0.13 -5.88
N HIS A 583 -19.98 0.37 -6.06
CA HIS A 583 -19.45 1.58 -6.69
C HIS A 583 -18.51 1.32 -7.88
N GLY A 584 -18.27 0.06 -8.27
CA GLY A 584 -17.34 -0.28 -9.34
C GLY A 584 -17.87 0.09 -10.73
N LEU A 585 -17.07 0.82 -11.52
CA LEU A 585 -17.43 1.21 -12.90
C LEU A 585 -17.67 -0.01 -13.80
N MET A 586 -16.85 -1.06 -13.66
CA MET A 586 -17.01 -2.35 -14.34
C MET A 586 -18.32 -3.03 -13.98
N SER A 587 -18.69 -3.02 -12.68
CA SER A 587 -19.94 -3.61 -12.21
C SER A 587 -21.15 -2.89 -12.79
N GLN A 588 -21.11 -1.56 -12.86
CA GLN A 588 -22.18 -0.76 -13.47
C GLN A 588 -22.29 -1.01 -14.97
N TYR A 589 -21.16 -1.13 -15.68
CA TYR A 589 -21.14 -1.45 -17.10
C TYR A 589 -21.76 -2.82 -17.39
N PHE A 590 -21.29 -3.87 -16.71
CA PHE A 590 -21.79 -5.23 -16.91
C PHE A 590 -23.27 -5.39 -16.53
N LYS A 591 -23.76 -4.66 -15.52
CA LYS A 591 -25.20 -4.62 -15.19
C LYS A 591 -26.06 -4.00 -16.30
N ALA A 592 -25.49 -3.13 -17.12
CA ALA A 592 -26.21 -2.43 -18.19
C ALA A 592 -26.16 -3.17 -19.53
N LEU A 593 -25.31 -4.20 -19.66
CA LEU A 593 -25.16 -4.97 -20.89
C LEU A 593 -26.44 -5.71 -21.27
N LYS A 594 -26.67 -5.83 -22.57
CA LYS A 594 -27.78 -6.58 -23.15
C LYS A 594 -27.26 -7.59 -24.17
N PRO A 595 -27.95 -8.73 -24.36
CA PRO A 595 -27.64 -9.65 -25.45
C PRO A 595 -27.53 -8.91 -26.79
N GLY A 596 -26.43 -9.13 -27.50
CA GLY A 596 -26.06 -8.43 -28.73
C GLY A 596 -24.98 -7.35 -28.56
N ASP A 597 -24.76 -6.84 -27.35
CA ASP A 597 -23.70 -5.87 -27.08
C ASP A 597 -22.31 -6.51 -27.23
N GLU A 598 -21.34 -5.71 -27.69
CA GLU A 598 -19.96 -6.13 -27.88
C GLU A 598 -19.07 -5.62 -26.75
N VAL A 599 -18.13 -6.47 -26.34
CA VAL A 599 -17.13 -6.17 -25.33
C VAL A 599 -15.78 -6.67 -25.83
N ASP A 600 -14.69 -5.92 -25.58
CA ASP A 600 -13.36 -6.25 -26.07
C ASP A 600 -12.62 -7.19 -25.12
N PHE A 601 -12.09 -8.28 -25.68
CA PHE A 601 -11.37 -9.34 -24.98
C PHE A 601 -9.94 -9.47 -25.52
N GLN A 602 -8.98 -9.75 -24.65
CA GLN A 602 -7.61 -10.08 -25.03
C GLN A 602 -7.10 -11.21 -24.12
N GLY A 603 -6.29 -12.12 -24.66
CA GLY A 603 -5.76 -13.25 -23.88
C GLY A 603 -5.35 -14.41 -24.78
N PRO A 604 -4.78 -15.49 -24.24
CA PRO A 604 -4.67 -15.82 -22.81
C PRO A 604 -3.67 -14.95 -22.04
N CYS A 605 -3.86 -14.90 -20.72
CA CYS A 605 -3.01 -14.30 -19.72
C CYS A 605 -2.81 -15.26 -18.54
N GLY A 606 -1.76 -15.02 -17.75
CA GLY A 606 -1.42 -15.87 -16.61
C GLY A 606 -0.63 -17.10 -16.99
N GLY A 607 0.02 -17.69 -16.01
CA GLY A 607 0.86 -18.85 -16.24
C GLY A 607 0.47 -20.11 -15.46
N PHE A 608 -0.56 -20.09 -14.64
CA PHE A 608 -1.02 -21.38 -14.11
C PHE A 608 -1.77 -22.13 -15.23
N GLU A 609 -1.18 -23.20 -15.72
CA GLU A 609 -1.68 -24.01 -16.84
C GLU A 609 -1.77 -25.45 -16.36
N TYR A 610 -3.00 -25.91 -16.14
CA TYR A 610 -3.24 -27.28 -15.73
C TYR A 610 -3.23 -28.20 -16.96
N VAL A 611 -2.45 -29.28 -16.88
CA VAL A 611 -2.41 -30.35 -17.88
C VAL A 611 -2.89 -31.67 -17.24
N PRO A 612 -3.65 -32.53 -17.94
CA PRO A 612 -4.14 -33.76 -17.36
C PRO A 612 -3.07 -34.66 -16.75
N ASN A 613 -3.33 -35.20 -15.56
CA ASN A 613 -2.38 -36.01 -14.77
C ASN A 613 -1.06 -35.32 -14.41
N GLN A 614 -0.98 -33.98 -14.45
CA GLN A 614 0.21 -33.24 -14.02
C GLN A 614 0.46 -33.37 -12.51
N LEU A 615 -0.60 -33.59 -11.73
CA LEU A 615 -0.57 -33.66 -10.27
C LEU A 615 -1.32 -34.91 -9.80
N ASP A 616 -0.82 -35.59 -8.77
CA ASP A 616 -1.55 -36.68 -8.12
C ASP A 616 -2.75 -36.13 -7.33
N GLU A 617 -2.57 -34.97 -6.66
CA GLU A 617 -3.60 -34.27 -5.89
C GLU A 617 -3.50 -32.75 -6.10
N LEU A 618 -4.63 -32.08 -6.28
CA LEU A 618 -4.78 -30.64 -6.40
C LEU A 618 -5.72 -30.11 -5.31
N THR A 619 -5.17 -29.35 -4.34
CA THR A 619 -5.96 -28.65 -3.33
C THR A 619 -6.23 -27.21 -3.77
N LEU A 620 -7.52 -26.86 -3.85
CA LEU A 620 -8.02 -25.55 -4.26
C LEU A 620 -8.65 -24.85 -3.06
N LEU A 621 -8.26 -23.60 -2.82
CA LEU A 621 -8.85 -22.73 -1.81
C LEU A 621 -9.63 -21.62 -2.51
N ALA A 622 -10.91 -21.47 -2.19
CA ALA A 622 -11.76 -20.47 -2.84
C ALA A 622 -12.75 -19.81 -1.86
N SER A 623 -13.19 -18.60 -2.20
CA SER A 623 -14.23 -17.85 -1.50
C SER A 623 -14.95 -16.92 -2.48
N GLY A 624 -16.28 -16.83 -2.37
CA GLY A 624 -17.11 -16.01 -3.25
C GLY A 624 -16.80 -16.22 -4.74
N GLY A 625 -16.62 -15.12 -5.48
CA GLY A 625 -16.32 -15.15 -6.91
C GLY A 625 -14.93 -15.69 -7.26
N GLY A 626 -14.04 -15.84 -6.26
CA GLY A 626 -12.70 -16.41 -6.45
C GLY A 626 -12.70 -17.90 -6.79
N ILE A 627 -13.87 -18.54 -6.84
CA ILE A 627 -14.01 -19.93 -7.28
C ILE A 627 -13.90 -20.10 -8.79
N THR A 628 -14.04 -19.05 -9.60
CA THR A 628 -14.08 -19.16 -11.06
C THR A 628 -12.87 -19.88 -11.68
N PRO A 629 -11.59 -19.56 -11.33
CA PRO A 629 -10.45 -20.33 -11.84
C PRO A 629 -10.46 -21.79 -11.35
N ALA A 630 -10.86 -22.03 -10.09
CA ALA A 630 -10.96 -23.36 -9.52
C ALA A 630 -12.01 -24.21 -10.27
N MET A 631 -13.18 -23.65 -10.55
CA MET A 631 -14.25 -24.32 -11.29
C MET A 631 -13.84 -24.68 -12.71
N GLN A 632 -13.13 -23.78 -13.41
CA GLN A 632 -12.64 -24.09 -14.75
C GLN A 632 -11.73 -25.31 -14.74
N ILE A 633 -10.79 -25.38 -13.80
CA ILE A 633 -9.87 -26.52 -13.65
C ILE A 633 -10.64 -27.79 -13.30
N ILE A 634 -11.56 -27.73 -12.31
CA ILE A 634 -12.40 -28.85 -11.91
C ILE A 634 -13.18 -29.39 -13.11
N ARG A 635 -13.84 -28.54 -13.88
CA ARG A 635 -14.60 -28.93 -15.08
C ARG A 635 -13.71 -29.57 -16.15
N CYS A 636 -12.46 -29.12 -16.31
CA CYS A 636 -11.51 -29.72 -17.25
C CYS A 636 -11.11 -31.14 -16.80
N ILE A 637 -10.75 -31.31 -15.53
CA ILE A 637 -10.38 -32.62 -14.96
C ILE A 637 -11.55 -33.60 -15.05
N MET A 638 -12.73 -33.19 -14.60
CA MET A 638 -13.92 -34.06 -14.55
C MET A 638 -14.44 -34.44 -15.93
N ASN A 639 -14.12 -33.68 -16.98
CA ASN A 639 -14.51 -33.99 -18.35
C ASN A 639 -13.55 -34.91 -19.09
N ASP A 640 -12.31 -35.09 -18.62
CA ASP A 640 -11.35 -36.00 -19.26
C ASP A 640 -11.26 -37.32 -18.46
N PRO A 641 -11.85 -38.43 -18.94
CA PRO A 641 -11.80 -39.71 -18.22
C PRO A 641 -10.38 -40.27 -18.03
N ARG A 642 -9.39 -39.74 -18.76
CA ARG A 642 -7.98 -40.14 -18.65
C ARG A 642 -7.28 -39.40 -17.52
N ASP A 643 -7.84 -38.30 -17.02
CA ASP A 643 -7.31 -37.56 -15.90
C ASP A 643 -7.66 -38.25 -14.58
N LYS A 644 -6.66 -38.44 -13.73
CA LYS A 644 -6.75 -39.12 -12.43
C LYS A 644 -6.35 -38.23 -11.26
N THR A 645 -6.11 -36.93 -11.50
CA THR A 645 -5.82 -35.98 -10.43
C THR A 645 -6.95 -35.93 -9.41
N LEU A 646 -6.63 -36.17 -8.14
CA LEU A 646 -7.56 -36.02 -7.03
C LEU A 646 -7.75 -34.53 -6.71
N ILE A 647 -9.00 -34.05 -6.58
CA ILE A 647 -9.28 -32.65 -6.26
C ILE A 647 -9.79 -32.54 -4.81
N LYS A 648 -9.22 -31.60 -4.05
CA LYS A 648 -9.78 -31.15 -2.77
C LYS A 648 -10.13 -29.67 -2.88
N LEU A 649 -11.42 -29.34 -2.81
CA LEU A 649 -11.88 -27.95 -2.77
C LEU A 649 -12.25 -27.56 -1.35
N ILE A 650 -11.58 -26.55 -0.79
CA ILE A 650 -11.99 -25.88 0.44
C ILE A 650 -12.60 -24.54 0.05
N TYR A 651 -13.92 -24.43 0.18
CA TYR A 651 -14.67 -23.23 -0.17
C TYR A 651 -15.24 -22.55 1.08
N PHE A 652 -14.91 -21.27 1.28
CA PHE A 652 -15.50 -20.44 2.33
C PHE A 652 -16.72 -19.68 1.78
N SER A 653 -17.83 -19.78 2.52
CA SER A 653 -19.06 -19.00 2.31
C SER A 653 -19.63 -18.61 3.65
N GLU A 654 -20.20 -17.40 3.77
CA GLU A 654 -20.92 -17.01 4.99
C GLU A 654 -22.19 -17.84 5.17
N ASN A 655 -22.89 -18.15 4.06
CA ASN A 655 -24.10 -18.96 4.03
C ASN A 655 -23.98 -20.10 3.02
N CYS A 656 -24.54 -21.27 3.32
CA CYS A 656 -24.52 -22.41 2.39
C CYS A 656 -25.24 -22.13 1.06
N ASN A 657 -26.26 -21.27 1.08
CA ASN A 657 -27.02 -20.91 -0.13
C ASN A 657 -26.24 -19.97 -1.07
N GLU A 658 -25.11 -19.42 -0.62
CA GLU A 658 -24.23 -18.56 -1.41
C GLU A 658 -23.05 -19.30 -2.02
N ILE A 659 -23.00 -20.63 -1.86
CA ILE A 659 -21.99 -21.47 -2.50
C ILE A 659 -22.31 -21.52 -4.00
N LEU A 660 -21.45 -20.88 -4.80
CA LEU A 660 -21.56 -20.89 -6.25
C LEU A 660 -21.29 -22.29 -6.79
N TYR A 661 -22.08 -22.70 -7.79
CA TYR A 661 -21.99 -24.02 -8.43
C TYR A 661 -22.16 -25.20 -7.46
N LYS A 662 -22.80 -24.98 -6.30
CA LYS A 662 -23.00 -26.04 -5.30
C LYS A 662 -23.57 -27.32 -5.90
N GLU A 663 -24.63 -27.23 -6.72
CA GLU A 663 -25.25 -28.40 -7.33
C GLU A 663 -24.29 -29.17 -8.26
N GLU A 664 -23.44 -28.45 -9.00
CA GLU A 664 -22.43 -29.06 -9.88
C GLU A 664 -21.28 -29.66 -9.08
N LEU A 665 -20.83 -28.98 -8.03
CA LEU A 665 -19.81 -29.48 -7.10
C LEU A 665 -20.28 -30.73 -6.36
N ASP A 666 -21.53 -30.75 -5.91
CA ASP A 666 -22.16 -31.91 -5.26
C ASP A 666 -22.25 -33.11 -6.23
N GLN A 667 -22.38 -32.88 -7.54
CA GLN A 667 -22.34 -33.96 -8.55
C GLN A 667 -20.93 -34.50 -8.79
N TYR A 668 -19.89 -33.66 -8.66
CA TYR A 668 -18.50 -34.08 -8.80
C TYR A 668 -17.93 -34.71 -7.53
N ALA A 669 -18.47 -34.34 -6.37
CA ALA A 669 -18.11 -34.97 -5.11
C ALA A 669 -18.54 -36.44 -5.15
N GLY A 670 -17.57 -37.36 -5.02
CA GLY A 670 -17.91 -38.76 -4.77
C GLY A 670 -18.62 -38.90 -3.43
N GLU A 671 -19.60 -39.79 -3.34
CA GLU A 671 -20.04 -40.30 -2.03
C GLU A 671 -18.85 -41.04 -1.41
N GLU A 672 -18.29 -40.50 -0.32
CA GLU A 672 -17.28 -41.19 0.50
C GLU A 672 -17.90 -42.32 1.33
#